data_AF-A0A2S4WED0-F1
#
_entry.id   AF-A0A2S4WED0-F1
#
_cell.length_a   1.000
_cell.length_b   1.000
_cell.length_c   1.000
_cell.angle_alpha   90.00
_cell.angle_beta   90.00
_cell.angle_gamma   90.00
#
_symmetry.space_group_name_H-M   'P 1'
#
loop_
_entity.id
_entity.type
_entity.pdbx_description
1 polymer ?
#
loop_
_entity_poly.entity_id
_entity_poly.type
_entity_poly.pdbx_seq_one_letter_code
_entity_poly.pdbx_strand_id
1 'polypeptide(L)'
;MNSLLVIPSLVILQGLLLKLISRGWSTVHNLLSIQIRSLVYLFLRWIPAHHLPIAIPSIFVVYLLAWSRHHIQLKRKQQEEEDVIIIPLEKKNKQSKNTETDSLIVQKPTKIQLSKKNNRKGGNQQPIRSFFKSILFGSTTPNIRANKLTLLINSILTLFCLDATFRNVIIDGQEDLSFTRVAAIGETWAKVHVRIPPLNNSINQVEVVKNGAQVVYRPMVPIGNWITGPILMTTNLTDWTTVGKIESLSPGNAYEYRLNALESSDDQYHPFFESVYHFKTAPDTSKLSDPKANGGMFTFAYSSCIKPGFPYNPFRKDQLHNDGADQLSELTRKLKLDFVLFLGDFIYIDSPIYLGNSVHHYWRKYRQSFSTLGWRKLIQFTRTIHIYDDHEIYNDWAGKGNDSNEIFEPANAAYRDYLGSGNYEGPGSGENYYWFRYGDAAFFVWDCRRYRSSNSQFDDQFKTMLGSEQKQVYLSWLHAVNTTVTFKFVVSSTPFMSLWLGPDGGVDTWAGFLTERSELMDTMQYVPNLIVLSGDRHEFAAASIRESVIEFSTSPLNQFWLPIRTLSQENGLGKTGEDKLLKYIPEGVHKFSTLNVDCRDPARPTVHFQLYIDDKLSWELQYLGKPVKEEPQQLGQLLPTWDQFLKLIKRPITWFSDSPPPSLTSSSDGSSVDSSEASVEPLSEPLSEPLSEATFEPASEEPFQPSSQDESFMTNHLMTKGPPINL
;
A
#
# COMPACT_ATOMS: atom_id res chain seq x y z
N MET A 1 19.77 6.91 15.29
CA MET A 1 20.38 5.62 15.73
C MET A 1 21.57 5.92 16.63
N ASN A 2 21.76 5.21 17.75
CA ASN A 2 22.83 5.53 18.71
C ASN A 2 24.20 4.95 18.30
N SER A 3 25.18 5.83 18.08
CA SER A 3 26.56 5.50 17.68
C SER A 3 27.27 4.52 18.63
N LEU A 4 26.88 4.52 19.92
CA LEU A 4 27.46 3.69 20.98
C LEU A 4 27.26 2.17 20.77
N LEU A 5 26.25 1.74 20.02
CA LEU A 5 26.03 0.32 19.70
C LEU A 5 26.84 -0.15 18.48
N VAL A 6 27.30 0.78 17.63
CA VAL A 6 27.98 0.46 16.37
C VAL A 6 29.39 -0.07 16.61
N ILE A 7 30.14 0.52 17.55
CA ILE A 7 31.55 0.14 17.82
C ILE A 7 31.66 -1.28 18.41
N PRO A 8 30.89 -1.68 19.46
CA PRO A 8 30.92 -3.06 19.95
C PRO A 8 30.50 -4.07 18.88
N SER A 9 29.48 -3.74 18.07
CA SER A 9 29.02 -4.59 16.98
C SER A 9 30.11 -4.79 15.91
N LEU A 10 30.82 -3.73 15.52
CA LEU A 10 31.94 -3.80 14.58
C LEU A 10 33.10 -4.65 15.11
N VAL A 11 33.47 -4.52 16.39
CA VAL A 11 34.54 -5.31 17.02
C VAL A 11 34.15 -6.79 17.09
N ILE A 12 32.88 -7.11 17.44
CA ILE A 12 32.36 -8.48 17.42
C ILE A 12 32.37 -9.03 15.99
N LEU A 13 31.93 -8.25 14.99
CA LEU A 13 31.90 -8.65 13.58
C LEU A 13 33.32 -8.92 13.05
N GLN A 14 34.28 -8.06 13.39
CA GLN A 14 35.70 -8.20 13.04
C GLN A 14 36.32 -9.44 13.71
N GLY A 15 36.01 -9.69 15.00
CA GLY A 15 36.44 -10.89 15.72
C GLY A 15 35.85 -12.18 15.14
N LEU A 16 34.59 -12.17 14.70
CA LEU A 16 33.97 -13.27 13.97
C LEU A 16 34.61 -13.48 12.60
N LEU A 17 34.84 -12.41 11.84
CA LEU A 17 35.46 -12.45 10.51
C LEU A 17 36.88 -13.01 10.58
N LEU A 18 37.68 -12.60 11.57
CA LEU A 18 39.02 -13.14 11.82
C LEU A 18 38.97 -14.63 12.23
N LYS A 19 38.01 -15.04 13.07
CA LYS A 19 37.76 -16.47 13.41
C LYS A 19 37.25 -17.30 12.22
N LEU A 20 36.60 -16.69 11.23
CA LEU A 20 36.15 -17.36 10.01
C LEU A 20 37.28 -17.47 8.97
N ILE A 21 38.09 -16.42 8.81
CA ILE A 21 39.27 -16.42 7.92
C ILE A 21 40.35 -17.38 8.43
N SER A 22 40.57 -17.48 9.75
CA SER A 22 41.52 -18.46 10.33
C SER A 22 41.04 -19.92 10.18
N ARG A 23 39.73 -20.14 9.98
CA ARG A 23 39.15 -21.43 9.55
C ARG A 23 39.23 -21.66 8.03
N GLY A 24 39.94 -20.82 7.28
CA GLY A 24 40.25 -20.97 5.87
C GLY A 24 39.17 -20.44 4.91
N TRP A 25 39.61 -19.98 3.74
CA TRP A 25 38.77 -19.33 2.72
C TRP A 25 37.61 -20.19 2.20
N SER A 26 37.72 -21.53 2.27
CA SER A 26 36.61 -22.44 1.97
C SER A 26 35.43 -22.28 2.94
N THR A 27 35.72 -22.06 4.23
CA THR A 27 34.69 -21.85 5.26
C THR A 27 33.96 -20.52 5.03
N VAL A 28 34.71 -19.47 4.73
CA VAL A 28 34.17 -18.13 4.37
C VAL A 28 33.32 -18.21 3.09
N HIS A 29 33.83 -18.86 2.05
CA HIS A 29 33.10 -19.07 0.79
C HIS A 29 31.77 -19.80 1.01
N ASN A 30 31.77 -20.92 1.76
CA ASN A 30 30.56 -21.71 2.02
C ASN A 30 29.49 -20.87 2.73
N LEU A 31 29.88 -20.11 3.76
CA LEU A 31 28.97 -19.27 4.53
C LEU A 31 28.31 -18.20 3.65
N LEU A 32 29.12 -17.45 2.89
CA LEU A 32 28.62 -16.39 2.00
C LEU A 32 27.78 -16.97 0.86
N SER A 33 28.14 -18.15 0.34
CA SER A 33 27.38 -18.85 -0.71
C SER A 33 25.97 -19.24 -0.25
N ILE A 34 25.86 -19.78 0.97
CA ILE A 34 24.57 -20.09 1.61
C ILE A 34 23.80 -18.78 1.86
N GLN A 35 24.46 -17.76 2.41
CA GLN A 35 23.84 -16.47 2.73
C GLN A 35 23.24 -15.79 1.48
N ILE A 36 23.98 -15.73 0.36
CA ILE A 36 23.47 -15.17 -0.92
C ILE A 36 22.23 -15.95 -1.37
N ARG A 37 22.28 -17.29 -1.36
CA ARG A 37 21.16 -18.14 -1.81
C ARG A 37 19.92 -17.96 -0.94
N SER A 38 20.10 -17.92 0.38
CA SER A 38 19.01 -17.65 1.33
C SER A 38 18.42 -16.26 1.11
N LEU A 39 19.24 -15.20 1.11
CA LEU A 39 18.74 -13.83 0.97
C LEU A 39 18.08 -13.57 -0.40
N VAL A 40 18.62 -14.13 -1.49
CA VAL A 40 17.98 -14.04 -2.82
C VAL A 40 16.64 -14.78 -2.85
N TYR A 41 16.55 -15.96 -2.23
CA TYR A 41 15.27 -16.67 -2.12
C TYR A 41 14.25 -15.86 -1.30
N LEU A 42 14.66 -15.30 -0.15
CA LEU A 42 13.81 -14.41 0.64
C LEU A 42 13.33 -13.22 -0.20
N PHE A 43 14.24 -12.49 -0.83
CA PHE A 43 13.92 -11.29 -1.61
C PHE A 43 12.97 -11.55 -2.79
N LEU A 44 13.27 -12.57 -3.60
CA LEU A 44 12.56 -12.82 -4.86
C LEU A 44 11.27 -13.63 -4.68
N ARG A 45 11.16 -14.45 -3.63
CA ARG A 45 10.03 -15.38 -3.46
C ARG A 45 9.23 -15.18 -2.18
N TRP A 46 9.68 -14.35 -1.24
CA TRP A 46 9.01 -14.18 0.06
C TRP A 46 8.77 -12.74 0.49
N ILE A 47 9.79 -11.92 0.73
CA ILE A 47 9.59 -10.55 1.22
C ILE A 47 10.53 -9.61 0.45
N PRO A 48 10.01 -8.68 -0.38
CA PRO A 48 10.81 -7.75 -1.19
C PRO A 48 11.32 -6.56 -0.33
N ALA A 49 12.00 -6.88 0.77
CA ALA A 49 12.41 -5.93 1.80
C ALA A 49 13.53 -4.98 1.30
N HIS A 50 13.39 -3.70 1.61
CA HIS A 50 14.17 -2.60 1.02
C HIS A 50 15.70 -2.68 1.22
N HIS A 51 16.17 -3.43 2.22
CA HIS A 51 17.60 -3.56 2.53
C HIS A 51 18.29 -4.68 1.73
N LEU A 52 17.53 -5.64 1.18
CA LEU A 52 18.07 -6.79 0.44
C LEU A 52 18.72 -6.42 -0.92
N PRO A 53 18.18 -5.47 -1.72
CA PRO A 53 18.83 -4.98 -2.93
C PRO A 53 20.24 -4.43 -2.76
N ILE A 54 20.58 -3.92 -1.57
CA ILE A 54 21.92 -3.44 -1.24
C ILE A 54 22.75 -4.59 -0.65
N ALA A 55 22.20 -5.30 0.33
CA ALA A 55 22.93 -6.35 1.05
C ALA A 55 23.40 -7.49 0.14
N ILE A 56 22.57 -7.95 -0.80
CA ILE A 56 22.87 -9.11 -1.66
C ILE A 56 24.08 -8.82 -2.59
N PRO A 57 24.14 -7.71 -3.35
CA PRO A 57 25.34 -7.32 -4.10
C PRO A 57 26.58 -7.12 -3.21
N SER A 58 26.46 -6.49 -2.03
CA SER A 58 27.61 -6.31 -1.12
C SER A 58 28.19 -7.65 -0.65
N ILE A 59 27.34 -8.60 -0.24
CA ILE A 59 27.76 -9.95 0.16
C ILE A 59 28.36 -10.71 -1.04
N PHE A 60 27.81 -10.52 -2.26
CA PHE A 60 28.37 -11.10 -3.48
C PHE A 60 29.79 -10.61 -3.81
N VAL A 61 30.09 -9.32 -3.60
CA VAL A 61 31.47 -8.79 -3.77
C VAL A 61 32.46 -9.46 -2.79
N VAL A 62 32.08 -9.63 -1.51
CA VAL A 62 32.92 -10.34 -0.53
C VAL A 62 33.05 -11.82 -0.88
N TYR A 63 32.01 -12.44 -1.43
CA TYR A 63 32.02 -13.81 -1.94
C TYR A 63 32.99 -14.01 -3.12
N LEU A 64 33.10 -13.05 -4.05
CA LEU A 64 34.10 -13.08 -5.13
C LEU A 64 35.54 -13.09 -4.59
N LEU A 65 35.82 -12.31 -3.54
CA LEU A 65 37.12 -12.31 -2.85
C LEU A 65 37.39 -13.66 -2.17
N ALA A 66 36.40 -14.24 -1.48
CA ALA A 66 36.54 -15.55 -0.85
C ALA A 66 36.73 -16.68 -1.88
N TRP A 67 35.94 -16.68 -2.97
CA TRP A 67 36.06 -17.65 -4.05
C TRP A 67 37.41 -17.57 -4.76
N SER A 68 37.88 -16.38 -5.11
CA SER A 68 39.15 -16.21 -5.83
C SER A 68 40.35 -16.65 -4.98
N ARG A 69 40.38 -16.28 -3.68
CA ARG A 69 41.39 -16.76 -2.73
C ARG A 69 41.38 -18.28 -2.61
N HIS A 70 40.20 -18.89 -2.46
CA HIS A 70 40.07 -20.35 -2.39
C HIS A 70 40.44 -21.05 -3.70
N HIS A 71 40.08 -20.49 -4.86
CA HIS A 71 40.40 -21.05 -6.17
C HIS A 71 41.91 -21.04 -6.45
N ILE A 72 42.62 -19.98 -6.04
CA ILE A 72 44.10 -19.92 -6.10
C ILE A 72 44.72 -20.98 -5.18
N GLN A 73 44.20 -21.18 -3.97
CA GLN A 73 44.66 -22.23 -3.06
C GLN A 73 44.45 -23.65 -3.63
N LEU A 74 43.31 -23.92 -4.28
CA LEU A 74 43.07 -25.20 -4.94
C LEU A 74 43.98 -25.43 -6.15
N LYS A 75 44.19 -24.41 -6.99
CA LYS A 75 45.12 -24.50 -8.13
C LYS A 75 46.54 -24.83 -7.66
N ARG A 76 47.03 -24.14 -6.61
CA ARG A 76 48.35 -24.43 -6.03
C ARG A 76 48.44 -25.87 -5.54
N LYS A 77 47.45 -26.36 -4.78
CA LYS A 77 47.44 -27.77 -4.33
C LYS A 77 47.41 -28.79 -5.46
N GLN A 78 46.66 -28.55 -6.52
CA GLN A 78 46.64 -29.45 -7.67
C GLN A 78 47.98 -29.45 -8.42
N GLN A 79 48.61 -28.29 -8.57
CA GLN A 79 49.96 -28.20 -9.14
C GLN A 79 51.00 -28.88 -8.24
N GLU A 80 50.96 -28.67 -6.93
CA GLU A 80 51.81 -29.34 -5.93
C GLU A 80 51.63 -30.87 -5.97
N GLU A 81 50.39 -31.37 -6.15
CA GLU A 81 50.09 -32.80 -6.32
C GLU A 81 50.60 -33.35 -7.67
N GLU A 82 50.47 -32.60 -8.77
CA GLU A 82 50.98 -32.98 -10.10
C GLU A 82 52.53 -33.00 -10.14
N ASP A 83 53.20 -31.97 -9.62
CA ASP A 83 54.67 -31.89 -9.53
C ASP A 83 55.24 -33.05 -8.69
N VAL A 84 54.60 -33.40 -7.58
CA VAL A 84 54.97 -34.55 -6.71
C VAL A 84 54.74 -35.91 -7.40
N ILE A 85 53.87 -35.99 -8.41
CA ILE A 85 53.64 -37.21 -9.22
C ILE A 85 54.67 -37.35 -10.36
N ILE A 86 55.32 -36.26 -10.79
CA ILE A 86 56.36 -36.28 -11.85
C ILE A 86 57.73 -36.70 -11.29
N ILE A 87 58.12 -36.16 -10.13
CA ILE A 87 59.44 -36.40 -9.48
C ILE A 87 59.83 -37.89 -9.27
N PRO A 88 58.90 -38.85 -9.01
CA PRO A 88 59.23 -40.27 -8.84
C PRO A 88 59.77 -40.98 -10.09
N LEU A 89 59.59 -40.44 -11.30
CA LEU A 89 59.99 -41.10 -12.55
C LEU A 89 61.47 -40.89 -12.91
N GLU A 90 62.05 -39.72 -12.60
CA GLU A 90 63.44 -39.41 -12.97
C GLU A 90 64.48 -40.12 -12.09
N LYS A 91 64.17 -40.36 -10.81
CA LYS A 91 65.13 -40.90 -9.82
C LYS A 91 65.42 -42.41 -9.94
N LYS A 92 65.09 -43.05 -11.07
CA LYS A 92 65.30 -44.50 -11.26
C LYS A 92 66.34 -44.88 -12.31
N ASN A 93 67.08 -43.91 -12.88
CA ASN A 93 67.97 -44.19 -14.01
C ASN A 93 69.34 -43.46 -13.96
N LYS A 94 70.09 -43.62 -12.85
CA LYS A 94 71.55 -43.36 -12.78
C LYS A 94 72.19 -44.05 -11.56
N GLN A 95 73.49 -44.32 -11.68
CA GLN A 95 74.40 -44.89 -10.66
C GLN A 95 74.03 -46.26 -10.05
N SER A 96 74.59 -47.33 -10.62
CA SER A 96 75.84 -47.90 -10.10
C SER A 96 76.37 -49.02 -11.01
N LYS A 97 77.70 -49.06 -11.24
CA LYS A 97 78.39 -50.21 -11.82
C LYS A 97 79.88 -50.17 -11.42
N ASN A 98 80.45 -51.37 -11.27
CA ASN A 98 81.82 -51.68 -10.84
C ASN A 98 82.03 -51.43 -9.32
N THR A 99 82.71 -52.30 -8.56
CA THR A 99 83.53 -53.47 -8.96
C THR A 99 83.38 -54.67 -8.00
N GLU A 100 83.87 -55.83 -8.45
CA GLU A 100 84.21 -57.07 -7.73
C GLU A 100 85.03 -56.84 -6.42
N THR A 101 85.16 -57.71 -5.40
CA THR A 101 84.74 -59.11 -5.08
C THR A 101 84.91 -59.33 -3.53
N ASP A 102 84.69 -60.48 -2.85
CA ASP A 102 84.29 -61.85 -3.22
C ASP A 102 83.56 -62.65 -2.09
N SER A 103 82.87 -63.72 -2.50
CA SER A 103 82.79 -65.05 -1.87
C SER A 103 82.06 -65.34 -0.52
N LEU A 104 81.57 -66.60 -0.46
CA LEU A 104 81.24 -67.47 0.69
C LEU A 104 79.85 -67.45 1.41
N ILE A 105 79.12 -68.54 1.14
CA ILE A 105 78.30 -69.38 2.06
C ILE A 105 76.89 -68.88 2.49
N VAL A 106 75.92 -69.18 1.61
CA VAL A 106 74.69 -69.99 1.84
C VAL A 106 74.14 -70.12 3.29
N GLN A 107 72.91 -69.60 3.53
CA GLN A 107 71.73 -70.42 3.88
C GLN A 107 70.39 -69.64 3.71
N LYS A 108 69.24 -70.31 3.93
CA LYS A 108 67.90 -69.90 3.43
C LYS A 108 67.25 -68.75 4.23
N PRO A 109 66.49 -67.84 3.60
CA PRO A 109 65.72 -66.80 4.29
C PRO A 109 64.40 -67.32 4.87
N THR A 110 64.01 -66.77 6.03
CA THR A 110 62.74 -67.05 6.72
C THR A 110 61.53 -66.43 6.01
N LYS A 111 60.37 -67.11 6.04
CA LYS A 111 59.10 -66.57 5.53
C LYS A 111 58.67 -65.31 6.29
N ILE A 112 58.67 -64.16 5.63
CA ILE A 112 57.85 -63.00 6.04
C ILE A 112 56.53 -63.06 5.26
N GLN A 113 55.41 -62.85 5.94
CA GLN A 113 54.07 -63.11 5.41
C GLN A 113 53.60 -62.03 4.42
N LEU A 114 53.02 -62.44 3.29
CA LEU A 114 52.19 -61.56 2.47
C LEU A 114 50.86 -61.30 3.19
N SER A 115 50.77 -60.21 3.95
CA SER A 115 49.48 -59.63 4.31
C SER A 115 48.89 -58.96 3.06
N LYS A 116 47.78 -59.51 2.54
CA LYS A 116 47.11 -59.00 1.34
C LYS A 116 46.70 -57.54 1.57
N LYS A 117 47.23 -56.61 0.78
CA LYS A 117 46.79 -55.20 0.77
C LYS A 117 45.36 -55.15 0.21
N ASN A 118 44.38 -55.21 1.11
CA ASN A 118 42.98 -55.43 0.76
C ASN A 118 42.43 -54.40 -0.24
N ASN A 119 41.59 -54.89 -1.15
CA ASN A 119 40.89 -54.10 -2.15
C ASN A 119 40.06 -52.98 -1.50
N ARG A 120 40.47 -51.72 -1.63
CA ARG A 120 39.56 -50.57 -1.46
C ARG A 120 38.63 -50.43 -2.68
N LYS A 121 37.75 -51.42 -2.87
CA LYS A 121 36.53 -51.26 -3.69
C LYS A 121 35.59 -50.29 -2.95
N GLY A 122 35.83 -48.99 -3.12
CA GLY A 122 35.15 -47.94 -2.35
C GLY A 122 35.42 -46.52 -2.84
N GLY A 123 35.54 -46.32 -4.15
CA GLY A 123 35.98 -45.05 -4.74
C GLY A 123 35.36 -44.75 -6.10
N ASN A 124 34.06 -44.47 -6.14
CA ASN A 124 33.45 -43.79 -7.30
C ASN A 124 32.15 -42.99 -7.00
N GLN A 125 31.48 -43.22 -5.86
CA GLN A 125 30.29 -42.43 -5.48
C GLN A 125 30.62 -41.07 -4.83
N GLN A 126 31.83 -40.87 -4.29
CA GLN A 126 32.18 -39.63 -3.58
C GLN A 126 32.30 -38.38 -4.48
N PRO A 127 32.93 -38.42 -5.68
CA PRO A 127 33.02 -37.24 -6.55
C PRO A 127 31.64 -36.72 -6.97
N ILE A 128 30.72 -37.63 -7.29
CA ILE A 128 29.34 -37.30 -7.67
C ILE A 128 28.59 -36.68 -6.49
N ARG A 129 28.69 -37.26 -5.29
CA ARG A 129 28.06 -36.71 -4.08
C ARG A 129 28.63 -35.34 -3.67
N SER A 130 29.93 -35.09 -3.85
CA SER A 130 30.51 -33.76 -3.58
C SER A 130 30.08 -32.73 -4.63
N PHE A 131 30.02 -33.11 -5.91
CA PHE A 131 29.51 -32.27 -7.01
C PHE A 131 28.06 -31.82 -6.76
N PHE A 132 27.15 -32.73 -6.42
CA PHE A 132 25.76 -32.38 -6.09
C PHE A 132 25.63 -31.51 -4.83
N LYS A 133 26.42 -31.78 -3.77
CA LYS A 133 26.45 -30.90 -2.58
C LYS A 133 26.95 -29.49 -2.92
N SER A 134 27.94 -29.38 -3.80
CA SER A 134 28.45 -28.09 -4.31
C SER A 134 27.36 -27.30 -5.03
N ILE A 135 26.65 -27.93 -5.97
CA ILE A 135 25.59 -27.28 -6.74
C ILE A 135 24.41 -26.88 -5.86
N LEU A 136 23.97 -27.73 -4.92
CA LEU A 136 22.77 -27.51 -4.11
C LEU A 136 23.01 -26.51 -2.98
N PHE A 137 24.03 -26.75 -2.14
CA PHE A 137 24.32 -25.94 -0.95
C PHE A 137 25.37 -24.85 -1.18
N GLY A 138 25.93 -24.76 -2.39
CA GLY A 138 26.96 -23.78 -2.71
C GLY A 138 28.32 -24.08 -2.07
N SER A 139 28.59 -25.33 -1.68
CA SER A 139 29.78 -25.71 -0.93
C SER A 139 31.03 -25.92 -1.81
N THR A 140 32.19 -25.44 -1.35
CA THR A 140 33.51 -25.73 -1.93
C THR A 140 33.78 -27.23 -2.06
N THR A 141 34.47 -27.62 -3.14
CA THR A 141 35.00 -28.98 -3.34
C THR A 141 36.41 -28.94 -3.93
N PRO A 142 37.15 -30.06 -3.98
CA PRO A 142 38.36 -30.17 -4.79
C PRO A 142 38.14 -30.01 -6.31
N ASN A 143 36.89 -30.06 -6.79
CA ASN A 143 36.58 -29.99 -8.21
C ASN A 143 36.43 -28.53 -8.68
N ILE A 144 37.45 -28.02 -9.38
CA ILE A 144 37.46 -26.67 -9.95
C ILE A 144 36.24 -26.38 -10.85
N ARG A 145 35.73 -27.38 -11.61
CA ARG A 145 34.55 -27.18 -12.47
C ARG A 145 33.28 -26.97 -11.63
N ALA A 146 33.13 -27.71 -10.53
CA ALA A 146 32.02 -27.53 -9.59
C ALA A 146 32.06 -26.14 -8.92
N ASN A 147 33.25 -25.70 -8.49
CA ASN A 147 33.40 -24.40 -7.85
C ASN A 147 33.19 -23.23 -8.85
N LYS A 148 33.54 -23.41 -10.13
CA LYS A 148 33.18 -22.44 -11.20
C LYS A 148 31.67 -22.40 -11.47
N LEU A 149 30.99 -23.55 -11.47
CA LEU A 149 29.54 -23.60 -11.61
C LEU A 149 28.81 -22.97 -10.40
N THR A 150 29.33 -23.18 -9.19
CA THR A 150 28.83 -22.53 -7.97
C THR A 150 28.99 -21.01 -7.99
N LEU A 151 30.11 -20.50 -8.53
CA LEU A 151 30.27 -19.08 -8.86
C LEU A 151 29.18 -18.62 -9.84
N LEU A 152 29.03 -19.29 -10.98
CA LEU A 152 28.04 -18.92 -12.01
C LEU A 152 26.60 -18.88 -11.46
N ILE A 153 26.18 -19.89 -10.66
CA ILE A 153 24.85 -19.92 -10.04
C ILE A 153 24.67 -18.72 -9.12
N ASN A 154 25.64 -18.42 -8.26
CA ASN A 154 25.53 -17.28 -7.34
C ASN A 154 25.53 -15.94 -8.10
N SER A 155 26.30 -15.81 -9.20
CA SER A 155 26.25 -14.64 -10.08
C SER A 155 24.85 -14.45 -10.69
N ILE A 156 24.24 -15.52 -11.21
CA ILE A 156 22.89 -15.47 -11.79
C ILE A 156 21.84 -15.09 -10.73
N LEU A 157 21.94 -15.63 -9.52
CA LEU A 157 21.05 -15.28 -8.40
C LEU A 157 21.20 -13.81 -7.99
N THR A 158 22.42 -13.27 -7.94
CA THR A 158 22.64 -11.83 -7.71
C THR A 158 22.13 -10.97 -8.87
N LEU A 159 22.25 -11.43 -10.12
CA LEU A 159 21.70 -10.73 -11.29
C LEU A 159 20.16 -10.71 -11.26
N PHE A 160 19.49 -11.78 -10.85
CA PHE A 160 18.03 -11.78 -10.65
C PHE A 160 17.59 -10.81 -9.53
N CYS A 161 18.38 -10.65 -8.47
CA CYS A 161 18.14 -9.63 -7.44
C CYS A 161 18.24 -8.20 -8.01
N LEU A 162 19.23 -7.94 -8.87
CA LEU A 162 19.39 -6.64 -9.53
C LEU A 162 18.28 -6.39 -10.56
N ASP A 163 17.90 -7.40 -11.34
CA ASP A 163 16.82 -7.34 -12.32
C ASP A 163 15.49 -6.98 -11.63
N ALA A 164 15.09 -7.74 -10.60
CA ALA A 164 13.89 -7.48 -9.80
C ALA A 164 13.91 -6.14 -9.04
N THR A 165 15.07 -5.48 -8.92
CA THR A 165 15.20 -4.14 -8.31
C THR A 165 15.07 -3.03 -9.35
N PHE A 166 15.77 -3.15 -10.48
CA PHE A 166 16.02 -2.03 -11.41
C PHE A 166 15.27 -2.13 -12.75
N ARG A 167 14.73 -3.31 -13.11
CA ARG A 167 13.92 -3.50 -14.34
C ARG A 167 12.79 -2.48 -14.46
N ASN A 168 11.97 -2.36 -13.40
CA ASN A 168 10.85 -1.44 -13.31
C ASN A 168 11.29 0.04 -13.27
N VAL A 169 12.59 0.33 -13.10
CA VAL A 169 13.13 1.69 -13.06
C VAL A 169 13.66 2.11 -14.43
N ILE A 170 14.27 1.16 -15.16
CA ILE A 170 15.06 1.38 -16.39
C ILE A 170 14.30 1.00 -17.67
N ILE A 171 13.48 -0.05 -17.63
CA ILE A 171 12.85 -0.67 -18.81
C ILE A 171 11.34 -0.43 -18.79
N ASP A 172 10.66 -0.90 -17.74
CA ASP A 172 9.21 -1.03 -17.75
C ASP A 172 8.51 0.25 -17.22
N GLY A 173 8.87 1.42 -17.77
CA GLY A 173 8.33 2.73 -17.38
C GLY A 173 6.87 3.01 -17.79
N GLN A 174 6.37 2.27 -18.80
CA GLN A 174 4.99 2.31 -19.29
C GLN A 174 4.50 3.70 -19.76
N GLU A 175 5.40 4.56 -20.25
CA GLU A 175 5.10 5.97 -20.60
C GLU A 175 3.95 6.12 -21.61
N ASP A 176 3.79 5.16 -22.52
CA ASP A 176 2.80 5.04 -23.58
C ASP A 176 1.42 4.51 -23.12
N LEU A 177 1.27 4.18 -21.84
CA LEU A 177 0.05 3.61 -21.28
C LEU A 177 -1.18 4.49 -21.49
N SER A 178 -2.07 4.06 -22.38
CA SER A 178 -3.42 4.61 -22.50
C SER A 178 -4.45 3.73 -21.78
N PHE A 179 -5.41 4.38 -21.13
CA PHE A 179 -6.60 3.71 -20.57
C PHE A 179 -7.80 4.68 -20.52
N THR A 180 -9.00 4.09 -20.48
CA THR A 180 -10.22 4.74 -20.00
C THR A 180 -10.89 3.81 -19.00
N ARG A 181 -11.54 4.39 -17.98
CA ARG A 181 -12.40 3.68 -17.03
C ARG A 181 -13.56 4.57 -16.60
N VAL A 182 -14.68 3.96 -16.25
CA VAL A 182 -15.68 4.64 -15.42
C VAL A 182 -15.26 4.50 -13.96
N ALA A 183 -15.27 5.61 -13.25
CA ALA A 183 -14.83 5.72 -11.87
C ALA A 183 -16.08 5.83 -10.95
N ALA A 184 -16.18 6.80 -10.06
CA ALA A 184 -17.38 7.00 -9.26
C ALA A 184 -18.63 7.24 -10.13
N ILE A 185 -19.76 6.75 -9.64
CA ILE A 185 -21.06 6.81 -10.29
C ILE A 185 -22.12 7.21 -9.25
N GLY A 186 -22.90 8.24 -9.57
CA GLY A 186 -24.13 8.58 -8.86
C GLY A 186 -25.37 8.09 -9.59
N GLU A 187 -26.55 8.48 -9.10
CA GLU A 187 -27.83 8.13 -9.74
C GLU A 187 -27.98 8.83 -11.11
N THR A 188 -27.57 10.10 -11.18
CA THR A 188 -27.76 10.99 -12.32
C THR A 188 -26.46 11.40 -13.02
N TRP A 189 -25.33 10.81 -12.65
CA TRP A 189 -24.01 11.17 -13.18
C TRP A 189 -23.00 10.01 -13.13
N ALA A 190 -21.95 10.10 -13.95
CA ALA A 190 -20.81 9.19 -13.94
C ALA A 190 -19.50 9.94 -14.24
N LYS A 191 -18.42 9.64 -13.50
CA LYS A 191 -17.06 10.12 -13.79
C LYS A 191 -16.38 9.16 -14.79
N VAL A 192 -15.90 9.70 -15.92
CA VAL A 192 -15.03 9.00 -16.87
C VAL A 192 -13.60 9.50 -16.65
N HIS A 193 -12.70 8.60 -16.28
CA HIS A 193 -11.28 8.89 -16.11
C HIS A 193 -10.48 8.26 -17.26
N VAL A 194 -9.58 9.03 -17.87
CA VAL A 194 -8.68 8.61 -18.94
C VAL A 194 -7.23 8.97 -18.66
N ARG A 195 -6.30 8.20 -19.26
CA ARG A 195 -4.93 8.66 -19.55
C ARG A 195 -4.71 8.68 -21.06
N ILE A 196 -4.30 9.82 -21.61
CA ILE A 196 -4.12 10.04 -23.06
C ILE A 196 -2.74 10.66 -23.34
N PRO A 197 -1.66 9.84 -23.37
CA PRO A 197 -0.32 10.34 -23.72
C PRO A 197 -0.26 10.85 -25.17
N PRO A 198 0.75 11.66 -25.54
CA PRO A 198 0.94 12.09 -26.93
C PRO A 198 1.26 10.90 -27.85
N LEU A 199 0.73 10.93 -29.07
CA LEU A 199 0.98 9.90 -30.10
C LEU A 199 2.45 9.86 -30.57
N ASN A 200 3.19 10.97 -30.40
CA ASN A 200 4.62 11.08 -30.68
C ASN A 200 5.38 11.50 -29.42
N ASN A 201 6.37 10.72 -29.00
CA ASN A 201 7.23 11.01 -27.84
C ASN A 201 8.26 12.15 -28.09
N SER A 202 8.18 12.85 -29.23
CA SER A 202 9.13 13.88 -29.68
C SER A 202 8.97 15.24 -28.99
N ILE A 203 8.18 15.33 -27.93
CA ILE A 203 7.71 16.59 -27.34
C ILE A 203 8.64 17.03 -26.20
N ASN A 204 9.27 18.19 -26.38
CA ASN A 204 10.10 18.82 -25.35
C ASN A 204 9.25 19.13 -24.11
N GLN A 205 9.68 18.67 -22.93
CA GLN A 205 8.93 18.76 -21.66
C GLN A 205 8.70 20.19 -21.12
N VAL A 206 9.22 21.22 -21.81
CA VAL A 206 9.23 22.62 -21.36
C VAL A 206 7.90 23.34 -21.60
N GLU A 207 7.08 22.89 -22.56
CA GLU A 207 5.77 23.47 -22.86
C GLU A 207 4.63 22.60 -22.32
N VAL A 208 3.52 23.25 -21.92
CA VAL A 208 2.31 22.55 -21.46
C VAL A 208 1.49 22.11 -22.67
N VAL A 209 1.89 20.98 -23.25
CA VAL A 209 1.17 20.36 -24.35
C VAL A 209 -0.13 19.71 -23.87
N LYS A 210 -1.16 19.80 -24.71
CA LYS A 210 -2.51 19.29 -24.46
C LYS A 210 -2.85 18.19 -25.46
N ASN A 211 -3.35 17.06 -24.98
CA ASN A 211 -4.04 16.05 -25.78
C ASN A 211 -5.47 15.90 -25.24
N GLY A 212 -6.35 15.17 -25.93
CA GLY A 212 -7.66 14.88 -25.37
C GLY A 212 -8.60 14.09 -26.28
N ALA A 213 -9.78 13.81 -25.74
CA ALA A 213 -10.85 13.12 -26.45
C ALA A 213 -12.23 13.71 -26.10
N GLN A 214 -13.16 13.64 -27.04
CA GLN A 214 -14.57 13.98 -26.83
C GLN A 214 -15.30 12.73 -26.33
N VAL A 215 -15.93 12.78 -25.15
CA VAL A 215 -16.84 11.70 -24.71
C VAL A 215 -18.12 11.77 -25.53
N VAL A 216 -18.58 10.63 -26.04
CA VAL A 216 -19.91 10.51 -26.65
C VAL A 216 -20.60 9.29 -26.04
N TYR A 217 -21.85 9.43 -25.58
CA TYR A 217 -22.56 8.42 -24.79
C TYR A 217 -24.03 8.27 -25.20
N ARG A 218 -24.67 7.15 -24.87
CA ARG A 218 -26.12 6.95 -25.07
C ARG A 218 -26.73 5.96 -24.06
N PRO A 219 -28.02 6.09 -23.72
CA PRO A 219 -28.72 5.08 -22.93
C PRO A 219 -28.95 3.81 -23.77
N MET A 220 -28.92 2.67 -23.10
CA MET A 220 -29.20 1.35 -23.70
C MET A 220 -30.64 0.90 -23.44
N VAL A 221 -31.32 1.43 -22.43
CA VAL A 221 -32.70 1.07 -22.06
C VAL A 221 -33.55 2.34 -21.84
N PRO A 222 -34.49 2.67 -22.75
CA PRO A 222 -34.49 2.25 -24.16
C PRO A 222 -33.22 2.73 -24.87
N ILE A 223 -32.89 2.12 -26.01
CA ILE A 223 -31.74 2.55 -26.83
C ILE A 223 -32.01 3.97 -27.35
N GLY A 224 -31.11 4.90 -27.02
CA GLY A 224 -31.18 6.29 -27.46
C GLY A 224 -30.21 6.65 -28.58
N ASN A 225 -30.28 7.91 -29.01
CA ASN A 225 -29.27 8.53 -29.86
C ASN A 225 -27.98 8.79 -29.08
N TRP A 226 -26.86 8.93 -29.80
CA TRP A 226 -25.60 9.42 -29.24
C TRP A 226 -25.73 10.89 -28.80
N ILE A 227 -25.14 11.20 -27.64
CA ILE A 227 -25.15 12.51 -26.98
C ILE A 227 -23.70 12.92 -26.71
N THR A 228 -23.36 14.16 -27.04
CA THR A 228 -22.07 14.77 -26.73
C THR A 228 -21.92 14.94 -25.21
N GLY A 229 -20.87 14.34 -24.64
CA GLY A 229 -20.48 14.46 -23.24
C GLY A 229 -19.41 15.52 -23.00
N PRO A 230 -18.68 15.46 -21.87
CA PRO A 230 -17.56 16.37 -21.61
C PRO A 230 -16.38 16.12 -22.57
N ILE A 231 -15.60 17.18 -22.80
CA ILE A 231 -14.27 17.09 -23.40
C ILE A 231 -13.27 16.72 -22.31
N LEU A 232 -12.41 15.73 -22.58
CA LEU A 232 -11.36 15.27 -21.68
C LEU A 232 -10.01 15.83 -22.13
N MET A 233 -9.60 16.97 -21.57
CA MET A 233 -8.27 17.55 -21.82
C MET A 233 -7.23 17.01 -20.83
N THR A 234 -6.10 16.56 -21.37
CA THR A 234 -4.99 15.90 -20.66
C THR A 234 -3.68 16.67 -20.89
N THR A 235 -2.78 16.69 -19.91
CA THR A 235 -1.51 17.46 -19.98
C THR A 235 -0.33 16.70 -19.38
N ASN A 236 0.89 17.10 -19.72
CA ASN A 236 2.11 16.62 -19.06
C ASN A 236 2.17 16.92 -17.55
N LEU A 237 1.38 17.86 -17.03
CA LEU A 237 1.36 18.24 -15.62
C LEU A 237 0.60 17.24 -14.73
N THR A 238 -0.23 16.37 -15.31
CA THR A 238 -1.05 15.35 -14.62
C THR A 238 -0.72 13.93 -15.10
N ASP A 239 0.50 13.71 -15.62
CA ASP A 239 0.90 12.52 -16.38
C ASP A 239 -0.14 12.06 -17.41
N TRP A 240 -0.72 13.04 -18.12
CA TRP A 240 -1.74 12.84 -19.14
C TRP A 240 -3.06 12.23 -18.64
N THR A 241 -3.32 12.24 -17.33
CA THR A 241 -4.64 11.86 -16.79
C THR A 241 -5.61 13.05 -16.79
N THR A 242 -6.92 12.75 -16.85
CA THR A 242 -8.00 13.72 -16.60
C THR A 242 -9.33 13.02 -16.31
N VAL A 243 -10.22 13.68 -15.59
CA VAL A 243 -11.54 13.15 -15.22
C VAL A 243 -12.64 14.12 -15.70
N GLY A 244 -13.57 13.62 -16.52
CA GLY A 244 -14.77 14.34 -16.92
C GLY A 244 -16.02 13.72 -16.31
N LYS A 245 -17.03 14.54 -16.01
CA LYS A 245 -18.30 14.11 -15.43
C LYS A 245 -19.40 14.18 -16.50
N ILE A 246 -20.08 13.07 -16.74
CA ILE A 246 -21.34 13.03 -17.49
C ILE A 246 -22.46 13.25 -16.47
N GLU A 247 -23.40 14.16 -16.75
CA GLU A 247 -24.54 14.51 -15.88
C GLU A 247 -25.88 14.30 -16.58
N SER A 248 -26.99 14.57 -15.89
CA SER A 248 -28.37 14.43 -16.39
C SER A 248 -28.74 13.01 -16.86
N LEU A 249 -28.10 11.99 -16.27
CA LEU A 249 -28.40 10.58 -16.52
C LEU A 249 -29.64 10.10 -15.75
N SER A 250 -30.24 9.00 -16.21
CA SER A 250 -31.36 8.34 -15.54
C SER A 250 -30.87 7.35 -14.47
N PRO A 251 -31.43 7.36 -13.25
CA PRO A 251 -31.08 6.39 -12.19
C PRO A 251 -31.27 4.92 -12.57
N GLY A 252 -30.34 4.07 -12.14
CA GLY A 252 -30.34 2.62 -12.36
C GLY A 252 -30.30 2.16 -13.82
N ASN A 253 -30.03 3.05 -14.79
CA ASN A 253 -30.07 2.77 -16.21
C ASN A 253 -28.68 2.36 -16.77
N ALA A 254 -28.68 1.55 -17.83
CA ALA A 254 -27.48 1.16 -18.56
C ALA A 254 -27.15 2.16 -19.67
N TYR A 255 -25.86 2.46 -19.82
CA TYR A 255 -25.29 3.39 -20.78
C TYR A 255 -24.08 2.78 -21.46
N GLU A 256 -23.84 3.18 -22.71
CA GLU A 256 -22.59 2.95 -23.41
C GLU A 256 -21.92 4.28 -23.78
N TYR A 257 -20.60 4.31 -23.83
CA TYR A 257 -19.81 5.48 -24.24
C TYR A 257 -18.59 5.09 -25.08
N ARG A 258 -18.09 6.06 -25.85
CA ARG A 258 -16.82 5.99 -26.57
C ARG A 258 -16.07 7.32 -26.45
N LEU A 259 -14.82 7.29 -26.90
CA LEU A 259 -13.92 8.44 -26.91
C LEU A 259 -13.54 8.75 -28.36
N ASN A 260 -13.91 9.93 -28.83
CA ASN A 260 -13.61 10.39 -30.18
C ASN A 260 -12.39 11.32 -30.21
N ALA A 261 -11.74 11.43 -31.36
CA ALA A 261 -10.72 12.45 -31.59
C ALA A 261 -11.33 13.87 -31.58
N LEU A 262 -10.57 14.86 -31.10
CA LEU A 262 -11.05 16.25 -30.97
C LEU A 262 -11.13 16.99 -32.32
N GLU A 263 -10.29 16.62 -33.28
CA GLU A 263 -10.12 17.33 -34.56
C GLU A 263 -10.84 16.66 -35.74
N SER A 264 -11.51 15.52 -35.51
CA SER A 264 -12.25 14.80 -36.56
C SER A 264 -13.67 15.31 -36.72
N SER A 265 -14.04 15.76 -37.92
CA SER A 265 -15.43 16.07 -38.31
C SER A 265 -16.35 14.84 -38.30
N ASP A 266 -15.77 13.66 -38.53
CA ASP A 266 -16.49 12.45 -38.95
C ASP A 266 -16.75 11.46 -37.79
N ASP A 267 -16.97 11.98 -36.56
CA ASP A 267 -17.38 11.17 -35.39
C ASP A 267 -16.40 9.99 -35.09
N GLN A 268 -15.12 10.21 -35.36
CA GLN A 268 -14.08 9.18 -35.40
C GLN A 268 -13.55 8.81 -34.01
N TYR A 269 -13.38 7.51 -33.75
CA TYR A 269 -12.74 7.00 -32.54
C TYR A 269 -11.33 7.57 -32.33
N HIS A 270 -10.98 7.87 -31.08
CA HIS A 270 -9.63 8.25 -30.70
C HIS A 270 -8.68 7.05 -30.90
N PRO A 271 -7.46 7.21 -31.47
CA PRO A 271 -6.60 6.08 -31.89
C PRO A 271 -6.22 5.04 -30.81
N PHE A 272 -6.29 5.38 -29.52
CA PHE A 272 -6.09 4.44 -28.42
C PHE A 272 -7.35 3.67 -27.97
N PHE A 273 -8.54 4.07 -28.44
CA PHE A 273 -9.83 3.73 -27.86
C PHE A 273 -10.87 3.36 -28.93
N GLU A 274 -10.53 2.45 -29.84
CA GLU A 274 -11.39 1.91 -30.91
C GLU A 274 -12.56 1.03 -30.40
N SER A 275 -13.02 1.23 -29.16
CA SER A 275 -13.97 0.35 -28.46
C SER A 275 -15.11 1.14 -27.83
N VAL A 276 -16.26 0.47 -27.68
CA VAL A 276 -17.40 0.97 -26.92
C VAL A 276 -17.37 0.38 -25.51
N TYR A 277 -17.44 1.26 -24.52
CA TYR A 277 -17.38 0.96 -23.10
C TYR A 277 -18.76 1.10 -22.46
N HIS A 278 -18.99 0.44 -21.33
CA HIS A 278 -20.34 0.28 -20.76
C HIS A 278 -20.35 0.61 -19.27
N PHE A 279 -21.46 1.18 -18.78
CA PHE A 279 -21.70 1.36 -17.35
C PHE A 279 -23.20 1.35 -17.00
N LYS A 280 -23.50 1.27 -15.72
CA LYS A 280 -24.86 1.42 -15.16
C LYS A 280 -24.81 2.49 -14.08
N THR A 281 -25.74 3.45 -14.11
CA THR A 281 -25.87 4.47 -13.05
C THR A 281 -26.24 3.85 -11.70
N ALA A 282 -26.04 4.58 -10.61
CA ALA A 282 -26.46 4.11 -9.30
C ALA A 282 -27.99 3.97 -9.25
N PRO A 283 -28.53 2.99 -8.49
CA PRO A 283 -29.97 2.81 -8.42
C PRO A 283 -30.67 3.98 -7.74
N ASP A 284 -31.92 4.21 -8.12
CA ASP A 284 -32.78 5.26 -7.57
C ASP A 284 -33.02 5.06 -6.05
N THR A 285 -32.35 5.84 -5.20
CA THR A 285 -32.47 5.65 -3.75
C THR A 285 -33.83 6.05 -3.18
N SER A 286 -34.69 6.74 -3.95
CA SER A 286 -36.06 7.07 -3.54
C SER A 286 -37.02 5.88 -3.60
N LYS A 287 -36.66 4.81 -4.33
CA LYS A 287 -37.52 3.64 -4.59
C LYS A 287 -37.14 2.38 -3.79
N LEU A 288 -36.16 2.49 -2.88
CA LEU A 288 -35.62 1.35 -2.11
C LEU A 288 -36.60 0.75 -1.08
N SER A 289 -37.82 1.25 -0.96
CA SER A 289 -38.92 0.63 -0.22
C SER A 289 -39.66 -0.45 -1.01
N ASP A 290 -39.49 -0.52 -2.34
CA ASP A 290 -40.02 -1.60 -3.17
C ASP A 290 -39.01 -2.76 -3.29
N PRO A 291 -39.34 -3.99 -2.83
CA PRO A 291 -38.52 -5.19 -3.01
C PRO A 291 -38.15 -5.52 -4.47
N LYS A 292 -38.87 -4.96 -5.44
CA LYS A 292 -38.65 -5.12 -6.89
C LYS A 292 -37.83 -3.99 -7.52
N ALA A 293 -37.48 -2.94 -6.77
CA ALA A 293 -36.68 -1.85 -7.28
C ALA A 293 -35.27 -2.34 -7.67
N ASN A 294 -34.75 -1.79 -8.78
CA ASN A 294 -33.31 -1.82 -9.05
C ASN A 294 -32.58 -1.26 -7.82
N GLY A 295 -31.56 -1.97 -7.32
CA GLY A 295 -30.77 -1.55 -6.16
C GLY A 295 -31.19 -2.11 -4.80
N GLY A 296 -32.27 -2.89 -4.72
CA GLY A 296 -32.60 -3.65 -3.51
C GLY A 296 -31.55 -4.74 -3.18
N MET A 297 -30.77 -5.18 -4.18
CA MET A 297 -29.62 -6.08 -4.01
C MET A 297 -28.47 -5.62 -4.93
N PHE A 298 -27.23 -5.71 -4.46
CA PHE A 298 -26.00 -5.41 -5.22
C PHE A 298 -24.83 -6.27 -4.74
N THR A 299 -23.74 -6.36 -5.52
CA THR A 299 -22.54 -7.12 -5.14
C THR A 299 -21.27 -6.32 -5.43
N PHE A 300 -20.34 -6.26 -4.46
CA PHE A 300 -19.04 -5.62 -4.65
C PHE A 300 -17.90 -6.51 -4.13
N ALA A 301 -16.66 -6.16 -4.49
CA ALA A 301 -15.46 -6.76 -3.91
C ALA A 301 -14.53 -5.72 -3.30
N TYR A 302 -13.61 -6.16 -2.44
CA TYR A 302 -12.54 -5.31 -1.94
C TYR A 302 -11.24 -6.07 -1.61
N SER A 303 -10.13 -5.33 -1.62
CA SER A 303 -8.80 -5.73 -1.15
C SER A 303 -7.90 -4.48 -1.04
N SER A 304 -6.68 -4.64 -0.55
CA SER A 304 -5.56 -3.67 -0.63
C SER A 304 -4.31 -4.36 -1.19
N CYS A 305 -3.17 -3.66 -1.27
CA CYS A 305 -1.83 -4.26 -1.43
C CYS A 305 -1.57 -4.99 -2.77
N ILE A 306 -1.06 -4.25 -3.76
CA ILE A 306 -0.60 -4.71 -5.07
C ILE A 306 0.90 -4.42 -5.24
N LYS A 307 1.69 -5.48 -5.45
CA LYS A 307 3.05 -5.38 -5.97
C LYS A 307 3.17 -6.06 -7.35
N PRO A 308 3.18 -5.29 -8.46
CA PRO A 308 3.38 -5.84 -9.80
C PRO A 308 4.71 -6.59 -9.90
N GLY A 309 4.69 -7.77 -10.53
CA GLY A 309 5.87 -8.62 -10.72
C GLY A 309 6.24 -9.53 -9.56
N PHE A 310 5.49 -9.50 -8.45
CA PHE A 310 5.73 -10.36 -7.28
C PHE A 310 4.77 -11.57 -7.26
N PRO A 311 5.25 -12.78 -6.92
CA PRO A 311 6.63 -13.16 -6.61
C PRO A 311 7.48 -13.38 -7.87
N TYR A 312 8.70 -12.81 -7.89
CA TYR A 312 9.54 -12.68 -9.09
C TYR A 312 9.78 -14.01 -9.83
N ASN A 313 9.68 -13.95 -11.16
CA ASN A 313 9.86 -15.08 -12.06
C ASN A 313 10.62 -14.65 -13.33
N PRO A 314 11.92 -14.96 -13.48
CA PRO A 314 12.73 -14.53 -14.62
C PRO A 314 12.35 -15.20 -15.96
N PHE A 315 11.43 -16.17 -15.93
CA PHE A 315 10.97 -16.91 -17.11
C PHE A 315 9.58 -16.49 -17.60
N ARG A 316 8.90 -15.56 -16.90
CA ARG A 316 7.61 -15.02 -17.35
C ARG A 316 7.85 -13.91 -18.38
N LYS A 317 7.08 -13.89 -19.48
CA LYS A 317 7.18 -12.82 -20.50
C LYS A 317 6.77 -11.46 -19.92
N ASP A 318 5.72 -11.46 -19.12
CA ASP A 318 5.26 -10.28 -18.35
C ASP A 318 5.97 -10.23 -16.99
N GLN A 319 6.77 -9.19 -16.78
CA GLN A 319 7.49 -8.94 -15.54
C GLN A 319 6.74 -8.02 -14.57
N LEU A 320 5.63 -7.39 -15.00
CA LEU A 320 4.74 -6.58 -14.15
C LEU A 320 3.48 -7.37 -13.71
N HIS A 321 3.46 -8.69 -13.91
CA HIS A 321 2.29 -9.53 -13.65
C HIS A 321 1.62 -9.31 -12.28
N ASN A 322 0.31 -9.42 -12.26
CA ASN A 322 -0.54 -9.26 -11.09
C ASN A 322 -1.62 -10.35 -11.14
N ASP A 323 -1.26 -11.55 -10.68
CA ASP A 323 -2.10 -12.74 -10.78
C ASP A 323 -3.38 -12.58 -9.96
N GLY A 324 -3.33 -11.90 -8.82
CA GLY A 324 -4.51 -11.58 -8.03
C GLY A 324 -5.50 -10.63 -8.71
N ALA A 325 -5.01 -9.64 -9.47
CA ALA A 325 -5.89 -8.82 -10.30
C ALA A 325 -6.46 -9.59 -11.50
N ASP A 326 -5.72 -10.56 -12.07
CA ASP A 326 -6.27 -11.47 -13.08
C ASP A 326 -7.42 -12.30 -12.46
N GLN A 327 -7.22 -12.95 -11.31
CA GLN A 327 -8.25 -13.70 -10.56
C GLN A 327 -9.49 -12.84 -10.26
N LEU A 328 -9.28 -11.64 -9.70
CA LEU A 328 -10.36 -10.70 -9.40
C LEU A 328 -11.11 -10.29 -10.69
N SER A 329 -10.42 -10.06 -11.81
CA SER A 329 -11.05 -9.72 -13.09
C SER A 329 -11.91 -10.85 -13.67
N GLU A 330 -11.55 -12.12 -13.43
CA GLU A 330 -12.35 -13.28 -13.83
C GLU A 330 -13.59 -13.45 -12.93
N LEU A 331 -13.42 -13.39 -11.61
CA LEU A 331 -14.55 -13.48 -10.67
C LEU A 331 -15.53 -12.30 -10.85
N THR A 332 -15.01 -11.10 -11.14
CA THR A 332 -15.82 -9.90 -11.38
C THR A 332 -16.85 -10.12 -12.48
N ARG A 333 -16.44 -10.72 -13.61
CA ARG A 333 -17.36 -11.04 -14.73
C ARG A 333 -18.32 -12.17 -14.39
N LYS A 334 -17.89 -13.15 -13.57
CA LYS A 334 -18.71 -14.29 -13.12
C LYS A 334 -19.82 -13.86 -12.15
N LEU A 335 -19.52 -12.99 -11.19
CA LEU A 335 -20.48 -12.50 -10.18
C LEU A 335 -21.23 -11.24 -10.61
N LYS A 336 -20.79 -10.56 -11.68
CA LYS A 336 -21.32 -9.27 -12.16
C LYS A 336 -21.25 -8.18 -11.08
N LEU A 337 -20.06 -7.98 -10.51
CA LEU A 337 -19.87 -7.00 -9.45
C LEU A 337 -20.19 -5.58 -9.95
N ASP A 338 -20.98 -4.86 -9.16
CA ASP A 338 -21.33 -3.46 -9.42
C ASP A 338 -20.10 -2.56 -9.28
N PHE A 339 -19.19 -2.85 -8.34
CA PHE A 339 -17.94 -2.11 -8.12
C PHE A 339 -16.88 -2.92 -7.36
N VAL A 340 -15.65 -2.41 -7.36
CA VAL A 340 -14.56 -2.83 -6.46
C VAL A 340 -14.11 -1.63 -5.63
N LEU A 341 -13.96 -1.83 -4.32
CA LEU A 341 -13.24 -0.92 -3.41
C LEU A 341 -11.78 -1.36 -3.32
N PHE A 342 -10.84 -0.41 -3.37
CA PHE A 342 -9.43 -0.69 -3.15
C PHE A 342 -8.88 0.17 -2.01
N LEU A 343 -8.30 -0.50 -1.01
CA LEU A 343 -8.06 0.03 0.35
C LEU A 343 -6.59 0.36 0.59
N GLY A 344 -5.98 1.07 -0.37
CA GLY A 344 -4.57 1.48 -0.32
C GLY A 344 -3.56 0.41 -0.74
N ASP A 345 -2.29 0.82 -0.78
CA ASP A 345 -1.17 0.06 -1.34
C ASP A 345 -1.43 -0.39 -2.80
N PHE A 346 -2.04 0.48 -3.61
CA PHE A 346 -2.19 0.27 -5.05
C PHE A 346 -0.84 0.43 -5.78
N ILE A 347 0.08 1.18 -5.16
CA ILE A 347 1.50 1.20 -5.47
C ILE A 347 2.34 0.95 -4.21
N TYR A 348 3.61 0.59 -4.41
CA TYR A 348 4.64 0.71 -3.38
C TYR A 348 5.75 1.60 -3.90
N ILE A 349 5.82 2.87 -3.47
CA ILE A 349 6.86 3.80 -3.95
C ILE A 349 8.26 3.39 -3.50
N ASP A 350 8.37 2.87 -2.28
CA ASP A 350 9.58 2.58 -1.51
C ASP A 350 10.12 1.14 -1.66
N SER A 351 9.28 0.18 -2.07
CA SER A 351 9.69 -1.21 -2.27
C SER A 351 9.91 -1.52 -3.77
N PRO A 352 11.04 -2.16 -4.17
CA PRO A 352 12.14 -2.62 -3.31
C PRO A 352 13.18 -1.53 -2.99
N ILE A 353 13.10 -0.37 -3.64
CA ILE A 353 13.92 0.83 -3.32
C ILE A 353 13.07 2.10 -3.48
N TYR A 354 13.24 3.04 -2.54
CA TYR A 354 12.76 4.41 -2.68
C TYR A 354 13.77 5.20 -3.51
N LEU A 355 13.29 5.94 -4.52
CA LEU A 355 14.13 6.69 -5.46
C LEU A 355 14.13 8.21 -5.21
N GLY A 356 13.36 8.67 -4.23
CA GLY A 356 13.11 10.09 -3.97
C GLY A 356 11.67 10.51 -4.27
N ASN A 357 11.36 11.75 -3.92
CA ASN A 357 10.03 12.34 -3.87
C ASN A 357 9.53 12.94 -5.20
N SER A 358 10.23 12.74 -6.33
CA SER A 358 9.75 13.27 -7.62
C SER A 358 8.40 12.65 -8.00
N VAL A 359 7.41 13.48 -8.35
CA VAL A 359 6.06 13.05 -8.78
C VAL A 359 6.11 12.00 -9.90
N HIS A 360 7.09 12.11 -10.81
CA HIS A 360 7.32 11.13 -11.89
C HIS A 360 7.63 9.71 -11.38
N HIS A 361 8.15 9.54 -10.16
CA HIS A 361 8.42 8.23 -9.57
C HIS A 361 7.12 7.56 -9.10
N TYR A 362 6.19 8.31 -8.52
CA TYR A 362 4.84 7.85 -8.18
C TYR A 362 4.03 7.55 -9.44
N TRP A 363 3.98 8.49 -10.40
CA TRP A 363 3.30 8.30 -11.68
C TRP A 363 3.76 7.02 -12.40
N ARG A 364 5.07 6.74 -12.48
CA ARG A 364 5.60 5.49 -13.05
C ARG A 364 5.09 4.24 -12.34
N LYS A 365 4.99 4.25 -10.99
CA LYS A 365 4.44 3.12 -10.23
C LYS A 365 2.95 2.94 -10.52
N TYR A 366 2.18 4.03 -10.61
CA TYR A 366 0.78 3.97 -11.02
C TYR A 366 0.62 3.41 -12.43
N ARG A 367 1.42 3.86 -13.41
CA ARG A 367 1.43 3.27 -14.76
C ARG A 367 1.74 1.78 -14.72
N GLN A 368 2.67 1.33 -13.88
CA GLN A 368 2.97 -0.09 -13.73
C GLN A 368 1.77 -0.89 -13.23
N SER A 369 1.10 -0.46 -12.14
CA SER A 369 -0.11 -1.12 -11.64
C SER A 369 -1.28 -1.09 -12.65
N PHE A 370 -1.49 0.04 -13.34
CA PHE A 370 -2.53 0.19 -14.38
C PHE A 370 -2.22 -0.52 -15.71
N SER A 371 -0.97 -0.86 -16.00
CA SER A 371 -0.58 -1.62 -17.20
C SER A 371 -0.85 -3.12 -17.08
N THR A 372 -0.94 -3.65 -15.85
CA THR A 372 -1.08 -5.09 -15.60
C THR A 372 -2.36 -5.67 -16.24
N LEU A 373 -2.24 -6.86 -16.82
CA LEU A 373 -3.31 -7.44 -17.66
C LEU A 373 -4.63 -7.60 -16.90
N GLY A 374 -4.59 -8.19 -15.70
CA GLY A 374 -5.75 -8.32 -14.81
C GLY A 374 -6.41 -6.99 -14.48
N TRP A 375 -5.64 -5.95 -14.16
CA TRP A 375 -6.20 -4.64 -13.86
C TRP A 375 -6.81 -3.96 -15.09
N ARG A 376 -6.17 -4.06 -16.26
CA ARG A 376 -6.73 -3.57 -17.54
C ARG A 376 -8.05 -4.25 -17.89
N LYS A 377 -8.20 -5.56 -17.66
CA LYS A 377 -9.48 -6.28 -17.81
C LYS A 377 -10.53 -5.78 -16.81
N LEU A 378 -10.14 -5.56 -15.55
CA LEU A 378 -11.06 -5.17 -14.49
C LEU A 378 -11.72 -3.81 -14.79
N ILE A 379 -10.91 -2.80 -15.08
CA ILE A 379 -11.39 -1.41 -15.26
C ILE A 379 -12.18 -1.19 -16.56
N GLN A 380 -12.18 -2.15 -17.50
CA GLN A 380 -13.01 -2.11 -18.72
C GLN A 380 -14.50 -2.37 -18.44
N PHE A 381 -14.81 -3.13 -17.38
CA PHE A 381 -16.18 -3.62 -17.12
C PHE A 381 -16.72 -3.26 -15.73
N THR A 382 -15.86 -2.96 -14.75
CA THR A 382 -16.27 -2.67 -13.38
C THR A 382 -15.51 -1.47 -12.83
N ARG A 383 -16.26 -0.53 -12.23
CA ARG A 383 -15.68 0.68 -11.63
C ARG A 383 -14.86 0.35 -10.38
N THR A 384 -13.72 1.04 -10.25
CA THR A 384 -12.84 0.93 -9.09
C THR A 384 -12.84 2.25 -8.32
N ILE A 385 -13.14 2.16 -7.02
CA ILE A 385 -13.27 3.24 -6.05
C ILE A 385 -12.15 3.05 -5.00
N HIS A 386 -11.43 4.11 -4.63
CA HIS A 386 -10.11 3.98 -3.99
C HIS A 386 -9.97 4.83 -2.73
N ILE A 387 -9.11 4.36 -1.82
CA ILE A 387 -8.35 5.19 -0.89
C ILE A 387 -6.88 4.79 -0.98
N TYR A 388 -5.95 5.64 -0.54
CA TYR A 388 -4.56 5.25 -0.35
C TYR A 388 -4.33 4.62 1.02
N ASP A 389 -3.15 4.03 1.21
CA ASP A 389 -2.56 3.86 2.53
C ASP A 389 -1.19 4.55 2.60
N ASP A 390 -0.19 3.98 3.28
CA ASP A 390 1.11 4.61 3.45
C ASP A 390 2.06 4.34 2.29
N HIS A 391 2.04 3.19 1.61
CA HIS A 391 2.99 2.90 0.53
C HIS A 391 2.71 3.66 -0.79
N GLU A 392 1.60 4.39 -0.87
CA GLU A 392 1.42 5.52 -1.80
C GLU A 392 2.37 6.70 -1.54
N ILE A 393 2.90 6.83 -0.32
CA ILE A 393 3.63 7.99 0.21
C ILE A 393 5.02 7.57 0.74
N TYR A 394 5.06 6.79 1.82
CA TYR A 394 6.21 6.11 2.43
C TYR A 394 5.74 5.20 3.59
N ASN A 395 6.30 4.00 3.77
CA ASN A 395 6.01 3.09 4.91
C ASN A 395 5.87 3.83 6.27
N ASP A 396 4.83 3.50 7.03
CA ASP A 396 4.40 4.11 8.30
C ASP A 396 4.03 5.62 8.21
N TRP A 397 3.66 6.16 7.04
CA TRP A 397 3.41 7.61 6.88
C TRP A 397 2.41 8.21 7.89
N ALA A 398 2.83 9.24 8.63
CA ALA A 398 2.00 9.96 9.59
C ALA A 398 2.08 11.48 9.34
N GLY A 399 1.16 12.00 8.53
CA GLY A 399 1.28 13.34 7.95
C GLY A 399 1.00 14.52 8.88
N LYS A 400 0.27 14.33 9.99
CA LYS A 400 -0.18 15.41 10.91
C LYS A 400 -0.86 16.61 10.22
N GLY A 401 -1.46 16.43 9.05
CA GLY A 401 -2.04 17.50 8.23
C GLY A 401 -1.02 18.44 7.57
N ASN A 402 0.28 18.09 7.57
CA ASN A 402 1.32 18.90 6.94
C ASN A 402 1.35 18.67 5.41
N ASP A 403 0.41 19.27 4.70
CA ASP A 403 0.27 19.15 3.25
C ASP A 403 1.49 19.70 2.48
N SER A 404 2.26 20.61 3.08
CA SER A 404 3.48 21.19 2.53
C SER A 404 4.72 20.30 2.69
N ASN A 405 4.57 19.05 3.15
CA ASN A 405 5.69 18.12 3.28
C ASN A 405 6.20 17.64 1.91
N GLU A 406 7.53 17.63 1.75
CA GLU A 406 8.20 17.30 0.49
C GLU A 406 7.96 15.89 -0.06
N ILE A 407 7.49 14.95 0.77
CA ILE A 407 7.11 13.59 0.36
C ILE A 407 5.60 13.55 0.05
N PHE A 408 4.78 14.15 0.93
CA PHE A 408 3.33 14.03 0.86
C PHE A 408 2.71 14.79 -0.32
N GLU A 409 3.15 16.01 -0.64
CA GLU A 409 2.58 16.78 -1.76
C GLU A 409 2.65 15.99 -3.09
N PRO A 410 3.83 15.54 -3.57
CA PRO A 410 3.92 14.82 -4.84
C PRO A 410 3.27 13.43 -4.80
N ALA A 411 3.22 12.76 -3.63
CA ALA A 411 2.50 11.51 -3.45
C ALA A 411 0.98 11.72 -3.61
N ASN A 412 0.43 12.72 -2.93
CA ASN A 412 -0.99 13.10 -2.98
C ASN A 412 -1.37 13.65 -4.36
N ALA A 413 -0.49 14.38 -5.05
CA ALA A 413 -0.68 14.79 -6.44
C ALA A 413 -0.86 13.57 -7.37
N ALA A 414 0.11 12.65 -7.39
CA ALA A 414 0.04 11.45 -8.21
C ALA A 414 -1.16 10.55 -7.86
N TYR A 415 -1.55 10.49 -6.57
CA TYR A 415 -2.78 9.83 -6.15
C TYR A 415 -4.03 10.51 -6.72
N ARG A 416 -4.15 11.84 -6.62
CA ARG A 416 -5.26 12.60 -7.21
C ARG A 416 -5.37 12.38 -8.71
N ASP A 417 -4.24 12.33 -9.42
CA ASP A 417 -4.18 12.12 -10.87
C ASP A 417 -4.72 10.75 -11.29
N TYR A 418 -4.38 9.67 -10.57
CA TYR A 418 -4.70 8.30 -10.97
C TYR A 418 -5.95 7.70 -10.30
N LEU A 419 -6.19 8.04 -9.03
CA LEU A 419 -7.19 7.42 -8.18
C LEU A 419 -8.18 8.47 -7.65
N GLY A 420 -7.68 9.45 -6.90
CA GLY A 420 -8.47 10.39 -6.10
C GLY A 420 -9.52 11.18 -6.88
N SER A 421 -9.14 11.84 -7.98
CA SER A 421 -10.08 12.65 -8.77
C SER A 421 -11.22 11.83 -9.38
N GLY A 422 -11.04 10.52 -9.54
CA GLY A 422 -12.04 9.57 -10.00
C GLY A 422 -13.04 9.13 -8.93
N ASN A 423 -12.77 9.35 -7.64
CA ASN A 423 -13.66 8.98 -6.55
C ASN A 423 -14.89 9.90 -6.45
N TYR A 424 -15.74 9.67 -5.46
CA TYR A 424 -16.77 10.62 -5.05
C TYR A 424 -16.11 11.87 -4.44
N GLU A 425 -16.81 13.01 -4.46
CA GLU A 425 -16.26 14.23 -3.86
C GLU A 425 -16.22 14.12 -2.32
N GLY A 426 -15.14 14.61 -1.72
CA GLY A 426 -15.05 14.89 -0.28
C GLY A 426 -15.77 16.19 0.11
N PRO A 427 -15.55 16.73 1.32
CA PRO A 427 -16.24 17.92 1.78
C PRO A 427 -15.91 19.22 1.03
N GLY A 428 -14.70 19.36 0.46
CA GLY A 428 -14.44 20.31 -0.62
C GLY A 428 -13.08 21.04 -0.61
N SER A 429 -12.25 20.86 0.40
CA SER A 429 -10.94 21.53 0.57
C SER A 429 -9.76 20.68 0.05
N GLY A 430 -10.04 19.69 -0.80
CA GLY A 430 -9.03 18.77 -1.34
C GLY A 430 -8.71 17.59 -0.42
N GLU A 431 -9.68 17.14 0.37
CA GLU A 431 -9.60 15.95 1.21
C GLU A 431 -9.73 14.66 0.38
N ASN A 432 -9.11 13.57 0.86
CA ASN A 432 -9.20 12.26 0.22
C ASN A 432 -10.26 11.34 0.87
N TYR A 433 -10.83 11.74 2.01
CA TYR A 433 -11.97 11.07 2.64
C TYR A 433 -13.28 11.55 2.03
N TYR A 434 -14.24 10.63 1.88
CA TYR A 434 -15.54 10.89 1.26
C TYR A 434 -16.58 9.86 1.70
N TRP A 435 -17.83 10.07 1.33
CA TRP A 435 -18.92 9.12 1.55
C TRP A 435 -19.80 9.02 0.30
N PHE A 436 -20.50 7.90 0.15
CA PHE A 436 -21.46 7.70 -0.93
C PHE A 436 -22.60 6.76 -0.51
N ARG A 437 -23.63 6.66 -1.34
CA ARG A 437 -24.71 5.66 -1.21
C ARG A 437 -24.72 4.77 -2.44
N TYR A 438 -25.04 3.49 -2.26
CA TYR A 438 -25.29 2.58 -3.36
C TYR A 438 -26.37 1.58 -2.97
N GLY A 439 -27.52 1.61 -3.66
CA GLY A 439 -28.71 0.91 -3.21
C GLY A 439 -29.09 1.35 -1.78
N ASP A 440 -29.58 0.41 -0.98
CA ASP A 440 -29.93 0.64 0.43
C ASP A 440 -28.74 0.44 1.39
N ALA A 441 -27.61 1.04 1.03
CA ALA A 441 -26.42 1.11 1.84
C ALA A 441 -25.72 2.48 1.71
N ALA A 442 -25.04 2.90 2.78
CA ALA A 442 -24.12 4.03 2.77
C ALA A 442 -22.69 3.57 3.09
N PHE A 443 -21.72 4.27 2.52
CA PHE A 443 -20.29 4.02 2.64
C PHE A 443 -19.61 5.30 3.13
N PHE A 444 -18.75 5.22 4.13
CA PHE A 444 -17.78 6.27 4.49
C PHE A 444 -16.37 5.73 4.30
N VAL A 445 -15.50 6.50 3.67
CA VAL A 445 -14.11 6.13 3.36
C VAL A 445 -13.19 7.08 4.12
N TRP A 446 -12.41 6.55 5.06
CA TRP A 446 -11.48 7.31 5.88
C TRP A 446 -10.12 7.47 5.19
N ASP A 447 -9.58 8.70 5.20
CA ASP A 447 -8.14 8.93 5.11
C ASP A 447 -7.53 8.66 6.50
N CYS A 448 -6.64 7.68 6.60
CA CYS A 448 -5.98 7.28 7.85
C CYS A 448 -4.49 7.66 7.89
N ARG A 449 -3.97 8.43 6.92
CA ARG A 449 -2.51 8.69 6.80
C ARG A 449 -2.16 10.18 6.72
N ARG A 450 -3.00 11.05 6.14
CA ARG A 450 -2.76 12.50 6.04
C ARG A 450 -2.80 13.19 7.40
N TYR A 451 -3.88 12.97 8.15
CA TYR A 451 -4.17 13.73 9.38
C TYR A 451 -3.56 13.11 10.64
N ARG A 452 -3.20 11.81 10.60
CA ARG A 452 -2.83 11.08 11.80
C ARG A 452 -1.62 11.65 12.53
N SER A 453 -1.66 11.52 13.86
CA SER A 453 -0.55 11.74 14.77
C SER A 453 0.58 10.75 14.51
N SER A 454 1.77 11.02 15.03
CA SER A 454 2.91 10.12 14.87
C SER A 454 2.64 8.80 15.59
N ASN A 455 2.95 7.67 14.97
CA ASN A 455 2.80 6.33 15.57
C ASN A 455 3.48 6.24 16.94
N SER A 456 4.66 6.86 17.09
CA SER A 456 5.45 6.89 18.33
C SER A 456 4.98 7.94 19.36
N GLN A 457 3.90 8.68 19.08
CA GLN A 457 3.25 9.53 20.08
C GLN A 457 2.54 8.65 21.11
N PHE A 458 2.56 9.07 22.38
CA PHE A 458 1.78 8.41 23.42
C PHE A 458 0.28 8.48 23.10
N ASP A 459 -0.47 7.44 23.46
CA ASP A 459 -1.91 7.35 23.19
C ASP A 459 -2.68 8.09 24.29
N ASP A 460 -3.10 9.30 23.95
CA ASP A 460 -3.90 10.20 24.78
C ASP A 460 -4.94 10.95 23.92
N GLN A 461 -5.70 11.84 24.54
CA GLN A 461 -6.73 12.67 23.89
C GLN A 461 -6.20 13.59 22.76
N PHE A 462 -4.88 13.73 22.62
CA PHE A 462 -4.22 14.50 21.54
C PHE A 462 -3.63 13.60 20.45
N LYS A 463 -3.65 12.26 20.61
CA LYS A 463 -3.32 11.30 19.55
C LYS A 463 -4.56 10.95 18.75
N THR A 464 -4.55 11.30 17.47
CA THR A 464 -5.67 11.10 16.54
C THR A 464 -5.21 10.37 15.28
N MET A 465 -6.07 9.51 14.73
CA MET A 465 -5.90 8.86 13.42
C MET A 465 -6.54 9.71 12.32
N LEU A 466 -7.76 10.22 12.55
CA LEU A 466 -8.56 10.91 11.52
C LEU A 466 -8.31 12.42 11.47
N GLY A 467 -7.79 13.02 12.54
CA GLY A 467 -7.90 14.46 12.76
C GLY A 467 -9.30 14.87 13.24
N SER A 468 -9.39 16.06 13.82
CA SER A 468 -10.63 16.58 14.44
C SER A 468 -11.79 16.73 13.45
N GLU A 469 -11.52 17.30 12.26
CA GLU A 469 -12.53 17.59 11.25
C GLU A 469 -13.14 16.31 10.66
N GLN A 470 -12.31 15.39 10.15
CA GLN A 470 -12.79 14.12 9.60
C GLN A 470 -13.51 13.27 10.66
N LYS A 471 -13.04 13.28 11.93
CA LYS A 471 -13.77 12.67 13.05
C LYS A 471 -15.17 13.30 13.23
N GLN A 472 -15.28 14.62 13.23
CA GLN A 472 -16.56 15.31 13.36
C GLN A 472 -17.51 15.05 12.17
N VAL A 473 -16.99 15.04 10.94
CA VAL A 473 -17.77 14.71 9.73
C VAL A 473 -18.24 13.25 9.77
N TYR A 474 -17.39 12.31 10.18
CA TYR A 474 -17.75 10.90 10.33
C TYR A 474 -18.80 10.66 11.41
N LEU A 475 -18.68 11.27 12.59
CA LEU A 475 -19.69 11.18 13.66
C LEU A 475 -21.04 11.78 13.22
N SER A 476 -20.99 12.90 12.49
CA SER A 476 -22.19 13.54 11.89
C SER A 476 -22.83 12.66 10.81
N TRP A 477 -22.01 11.95 10.02
CA TRP A 477 -22.48 10.96 9.05
C TRP A 477 -23.13 9.76 9.73
N LEU A 478 -22.51 9.17 10.77
CA LEU A 478 -23.07 8.06 11.54
C LEU A 478 -24.48 8.38 12.06
N HIS A 479 -24.65 9.59 12.61
CA HIS A 479 -25.96 10.07 13.05
C HIS A 479 -26.97 10.15 11.89
N ALA A 480 -26.58 10.75 10.76
CA ALA A 480 -27.44 10.90 9.58
C ALA A 480 -27.82 9.56 8.89
N VAL A 481 -26.92 8.56 8.89
CA VAL A 481 -27.20 7.24 8.28
C VAL A 481 -27.94 6.28 9.21
N ASN A 482 -27.97 6.56 10.52
CA ASN A 482 -28.39 5.60 11.57
C ASN A 482 -29.71 4.89 11.23
N THR A 483 -30.75 5.66 10.91
CA THR A 483 -32.11 5.19 10.58
C THR A 483 -32.47 5.29 9.09
N THR A 484 -31.59 5.82 8.23
CA THR A 484 -31.94 6.21 6.84
C THR A 484 -31.43 5.27 5.75
N VAL A 485 -30.59 4.30 6.10
CA VAL A 485 -30.13 3.19 5.23
C VAL A 485 -30.00 1.89 6.01
N THR A 486 -30.27 0.76 5.34
CA THR A 486 -30.22 -0.56 5.98
C THR A 486 -28.80 -0.96 6.37
N PHE A 487 -27.82 -0.96 5.46
CA PHE A 487 -26.41 -1.27 5.77
C PHE A 487 -25.50 -0.05 5.76
N LYS A 488 -24.49 -0.04 6.63
CA LYS A 488 -23.47 1.01 6.70
C LYS A 488 -22.10 0.35 6.61
N PHE A 489 -21.26 0.83 5.69
CA PHE A 489 -19.90 0.35 5.50
C PHE A 489 -18.91 1.46 5.83
N VAL A 490 -17.94 1.15 6.68
CA VAL A 490 -16.78 2.00 6.96
C VAL A 490 -15.59 1.38 6.26
N VAL A 491 -14.92 2.15 5.42
CA VAL A 491 -13.75 1.73 4.65
C VAL A 491 -12.54 2.42 5.25
N SER A 492 -11.69 1.63 5.91
CA SER A 492 -10.42 2.05 6.50
C SER A 492 -9.30 1.44 5.69
N SER A 493 -8.17 2.13 5.52
CA SER A 493 -7.00 1.51 4.91
C SER A 493 -6.32 0.56 5.91
N THR A 494 -6.04 1.05 7.13
CA THR A 494 -5.54 0.25 8.26
C THR A 494 -6.66 -0.50 9.02
N PRO A 495 -6.37 -1.60 9.75
CA PRO A 495 -7.38 -2.35 10.50
C PRO A 495 -7.83 -1.66 11.79
N PHE A 496 -9.12 -1.78 12.10
CA PHE A 496 -9.80 -1.14 13.23
C PHE A 496 -9.76 -1.99 14.52
N MET A 497 -9.56 -3.31 14.44
CA MET A 497 -9.41 -4.19 15.61
C MET A 497 -8.02 -4.09 16.26
N SER A 498 -7.96 -4.16 17.60
CA SER A 498 -6.73 -4.06 18.40
C SER A 498 -5.91 -5.36 18.48
N LEU A 499 -6.23 -6.36 17.65
CA LEU A 499 -5.71 -7.73 17.76
C LEU A 499 -4.36 -7.98 17.05
N TRP A 500 -3.80 -6.99 16.36
CA TRP A 500 -2.50 -7.11 15.68
C TRP A 500 -1.34 -6.64 16.57
N LEU A 501 -0.41 -7.55 16.87
CA LEU A 501 0.87 -7.29 17.54
C LEU A 501 2.05 -7.80 16.71
N GLY A 502 1.97 -7.60 15.39
CA GLY A 502 3.12 -7.70 14.50
C GLY A 502 4.20 -6.64 14.80
N PRO A 503 5.28 -6.57 14.00
CA PRO A 503 6.42 -5.65 14.25
C PRO A 503 6.04 -4.18 14.44
N ASP A 504 4.95 -3.78 13.79
CA ASP A 504 4.37 -2.44 13.66
C ASP A 504 2.88 -2.41 14.04
N GLY A 505 2.21 -3.57 14.12
CA GLY A 505 0.76 -3.69 14.23
C GLY A 505 0.15 -2.95 15.44
N GLY A 506 0.83 -2.97 16.59
CA GLY A 506 0.40 -2.30 17.81
C GLY A 506 0.63 -0.78 17.84
N VAL A 507 1.20 -0.18 16.78
CA VAL A 507 1.51 1.26 16.71
C VAL A 507 1.07 1.95 15.42
N ASP A 508 0.97 1.21 14.31
CA ASP A 508 0.56 1.74 12.99
C ASP A 508 -0.94 1.62 12.73
N THR A 509 -1.55 0.52 13.18
CA THR A 509 -3.01 0.29 13.08
C THR A 509 -3.76 1.06 14.16
N TRP A 510 -5.10 0.99 14.15
CA TRP A 510 -5.93 1.54 15.23
C TRP A 510 -5.63 0.96 16.62
N ALA A 511 -4.91 -0.17 16.72
CA ALA A 511 -4.37 -0.68 17.98
C ALA A 511 -3.42 0.30 18.70
N GLY A 512 -2.81 1.24 17.97
CA GLY A 512 -1.95 2.30 18.51
C GLY A 512 -2.64 3.63 18.80
N PHE A 513 -3.96 3.71 18.62
CA PHE A 513 -4.78 4.93 18.71
C PHE A 513 -6.09 4.66 19.49
N LEU A 514 -5.99 3.90 20.59
CA LEU A 514 -7.09 3.35 21.36
C LEU A 514 -7.99 4.43 22.00
N THR A 515 -7.44 5.62 22.27
CA THR A 515 -8.23 6.75 22.81
C THR A 515 -9.30 7.18 21.81
N GLU A 516 -8.90 7.64 20.62
CA GLU A 516 -9.84 8.02 19.55
C GLU A 516 -10.68 6.84 19.07
N ARG A 517 -10.09 5.64 18.98
CA ARG A 517 -10.82 4.40 18.68
C ARG A 517 -11.99 4.18 19.65
N SER A 518 -11.79 4.44 20.94
CA SER A 518 -12.83 4.31 21.96
C SER A 518 -13.96 5.32 21.77
N GLU A 519 -13.64 6.59 21.50
CA GLU A 519 -14.64 7.63 21.20
C GLU A 519 -15.52 7.24 20.00
N LEU A 520 -14.91 6.70 18.94
CA LEU A 520 -15.65 6.23 17.77
C LEU A 520 -16.52 5.01 18.12
N MET A 521 -15.97 4.01 18.81
CA MET A 521 -16.74 2.84 19.25
C MET A 521 -17.93 3.20 20.16
N ASP A 522 -17.78 4.22 21.00
CA ASP A 522 -18.83 4.70 21.91
C ASP A 522 -20.08 5.20 21.14
N THR A 523 -19.90 5.71 19.92
CA THR A 523 -20.99 6.05 18.98
C THR A 523 -21.39 4.87 18.09
N MET A 524 -20.42 4.19 17.48
CA MET A 524 -20.62 3.13 16.49
C MET A 524 -21.47 1.96 17.01
N GLN A 525 -21.37 1.63 18.30
CA GLN A 525 -22.13 0.54 18.94
C GLN A 525 -23.65 0.71 18.87
N TYR A 526 -24.14 1.95 18.71
CA TYR A 526 -25.57 2.27 18.60
C TYR A 526 -26.09 2.32 17.16
N VAL A 527 -25.23 2.15 16.15
CA VAL A 527 -25.61 2.19 14.72
C VAL A 527 -25.85 0.76 14.22
N PRO A 528 -27.09 0.39 13.84
CA PRO A 528 -27.39 -0.96 13.40
C PRO A 528 -26.79 -1.24 12.02
N ASN A 529 -26.26 -2.45 11.84
CA ASN A 529 -25.71 -2.99 10.60
C ASN A 529 -24.47 -2.24 10.08
N LEU A 530 -23.60 -1.83 11.01
CA LEU A 530 -22.32 -1.20 10.71
C LEU A 530 -21.22 -2.27 10.53
N ILE A 531 -20.59 -2.26 9.35
CA ILE A 531 -19.51 -3.18 8.97
C ILE A 531 -18.27 -2.37 8.61
N VAL A 532 -17.10 -2.76 9.14
CA VAL A 532 -15.79 -2.17 8.80
C VAL A 532 -15.09 -3.08 7.78
N LEU A 533 -14.47 -2.47 6.77
CA LEU A 533 -13.64 -3.12 5.76
C LEU A 533 -12.24 -2.52 5.81
N SER A 534 -11.20 -3.35 5.89
CA SER A 534 -9.80 -2.91 6.06
C SER A 534 -8.77 -3.71 5.25
N GLY A 535 -7.55 -3.15 5.11
CA GLY A 535 -6.47 -3.62 4.24
C GLY A 535 -5.15 -3.93 4.98
N ASP A 536 -4.06 -3.24 4.62
CA ASP A 536 -2.71 -3.26 5.23
C ASP A 536 -2.05 -4.66 5.40
N ARG A 537 -2.47 -5.46 6.39
CA ARG A 537 -1.65 -6.48 7.09
C ARG A 537 -1.09 -7.66 6.31
N HIS A 538 -1.38 -7.78 5.02
CA HIS A 538 -1.12 -8.95 4.16
C HIS A 538 -1.70 -10.27 4.71
N GLU A 539 -2.70 -10.20 5.57
CA GLU A 539 -3.33 -11.32 6.28
C GLU A 539 -4.85 -11.11 6.29
N PHE A 540 -5.66 -12.19 6.27
CA PHE A 540 -7.10 -12.07 6.46
C PHE A 540 -7.50 -12.27 7.93
N ALA A 541 -8.33 -11.39 8.48
CA ALA A 541 -9.06 -11.65 9.71
C ALA A 541 -10.46 -11.02 9.73
N ALA A 542 -11.35 -11.61 10.53
CA ALA A 542 -12.64 -11.03 10.86
C ALA A 542 -12.85 -11.03 12.38
N ALA A 543 -13.34 -9.92 12.92
CA ALA A 543 -13.62 -9.75 14.35
C ALA A 543 -14.97 -9.07 14.55
N SER A 544 -15.62 -9.38 15.68
CA SER A 544 -16.73 -8.57 16.18
C SER A 544 -16.21 -7.58 17.21
N ILE A 545 -16.68 -6.33 17.12
CA ILE A 545 -16.22 -5.21 17.93
C ILE A 545 -17.43 -4.71 18.73
N ARG A 546 -17.32 -4.85 20.06
CA ARG A 546 -18.37 -4.65 21.09
C ARG A 546 -19.69 -5.39 20.80
N GLU A 547 -19.60 -6.54 20.14
CA GLU A 547 -20.74 -7.38 19.66
C GLU A 547 -21.71 -6.69 18.67
N SER A 548 -21.57 -5.39 18.44
CA SER A 548 -22.42 -4.54 17.60
C SER A 548 -21.90 -4.36 16.17
N VAL A 549 -20.58 -4.30 16.00
CA VAL A 549 -19.88 -4.05 14.73
C VAL A 549 -19.16 -5.33 14.32
N ILE A 550 -19.00 -5.55 13.01
CA ILE A 550 -18.10 -6.57 12.47
C ILE A 550 -17.07 -5.90 11.56
N GLU A 551 -15.80 -6.24 11.75
CA GLU A 551 -14.73 -5.92 10.81
C GLU A 551 -14.35 -7.14 9.97
N PHE A 552 -14.10 -6.89 8.69
CA PHE A 552 -13.40 -7.81 7.79
C PHE A 552 -12.15 -7.12 7.23
N SER A 553 -10.97 -7.58 7.63
CA SER A 553 -9.69 -7.15 7.06
C SER A 553 -9.26 -8.15 5.99
N THR A 554 -9.05 -7.70 4.74
CA THR A 554 -8.64 -8.56 3.62
C THR A 554 -7.49 -7.96 2.83
N SER A 555 -6.31 -8.55 3.00
CA SER A 555 -5.11 -8.22 2.22
C SER A 555 -4.17 -9.43 2.07
N PRO A 556 -3.31 -9.50 1.04
CA PRO A 556 -3.15 -8.56 -0.06
C PRO A 556 -3.79 -9.08 -1.36
N LEU A 557 -4.05 -8.22 -2.34
CA LEU A 557 -4.45 -8.68 -3.68
C LEU A 557 -3.28 -9.39 -4.39
N ASN A 558 -2.06 -8.85 -4.32
CA ASN A 558 -0.89 -9.46 -4.97
C ASN A 558 0.42 -9.05 -4.29
N GLN A 559 0.75 -9.69 -3.18
CA GLN A 559 1.94 -9.40 -2.36
C GLN A 559 2.34 -10.70 -1.60
N PHE A 560 3.11 -10.59 -0.52
CA PHE A 560 3.50 -11.71 0.33
C PHE A 560 2.50 -11.98 1.47
N TRP A 561 2.83 -12.89 2.38
CA TRP A 561 2.14 -13.07 3.67
C TRP A 561 3.16 -13.50 4.74
N LEU A 562 2.84 -13.26 6.02
CA LEU A 562 3.76 -13.48 7.13
C LEU A 562 3.65 -14.89 7.74
N PRO A 563 4.77 -15.65 7.89
CA PRO A 563 4.73 -17.00 8.48
C PRO A 563 4.39 -16.98 9.97
N ILE A 564 4.92 -15.99 10.67
CA ILE A 564 4.75 -15.79 12.11
C ILE A 564 3.40 -15.11 12.28
N ARG A 565 2.53 -15.71 13.09
CA ARG A 565 1.20 -15.16 13.35
C ARG A 565 1.33 -13.80 14.03
N THR A 566 0.81 -12.75 13.41
CA THR A 566 0.83 -11.38 13.96
C THR A 566 -0.45 -11.03 14.72
N LEU A 567 -1.51 -11.84 14.57
CA LEU A 567 -2.80 -11.66 15.24
C LEU A 567 -3.17 -12.87 16.11
N SER A 568 -3.78 -12.58 17.26
CA SER A 568 -4.40 -13.55 18.17
C SER A 568 -5.52 -12.90 18.98
N GLN A 569 -6.34 -13.68 19.70
CA GLN A 569 -7.32 -13.13 20.65
C GLN A 569 -6.65 -12.55 21.92
N GLU A 570 -5.46 -13.03 22.27
CA GLU A 570 -4.69 -12.60 23.45
C GLU A 570 -3.92 -11.29 23.20
N ASN A 571 -3.87 -10.84 21.93
CA ASN A 571 -3.15 -9.64 21.50
C ASN A 571 -3.89 -8.31 21.78
N GLY A 572 -5.18 -8.36 22.14
CA GLY A 572 -6.03 -7.16 22.19
C GLY A 572 -5.51 -6.10 23.17
N LEU A 573 -5.03 -4.98 22.63
CA LEU A 573 -4.51 -3.86 23.43
C LEU A 573 -5.60 -2.99 24.08
N GLY A 574 -6.83 -3.07 23.56
CA GLY A 574 -7.99 -2.36 24.08
C GLY A 574 -8.60 -2.98 25.36
N LYS A 575 -9.86 -2.64 25.66
CA LYS A 575 -10.54 -3.15 26.85
C LYS A 575 -10.84 -4.64 26.70
N THR A 576 -10.60 -5.43 27.76
CA THR A 576 -10.75 -6.90 27.73
C THR A 576 -12.14 -7.33 27.24
N GLY A 577 -12.17 -8.06 26.12
CA GLY A 577 -13.39 -8.58 25.51
C GLY A 577 -14.12 -7.62 24.56
N GLU A 578 -13.62 -6.41 24.30
CA GLU A 578 -14.24 -5.52 23.31
C GLU A 578 -14.03 -6.00 21.87
N ASP A 579 -12.88 -6.62 21.57
CA ASP A 579 -12.59 -7.24 20.28
C ASP A 579 -12.63 -8.77 20.39
N LYS A 580 -13.46 -9.40 19.57
CA LYS A 580 -13.73 -10.85 19.59
C LYS A 580 -13.41 -11.46 18.23
N LEU A 581 -12.36 -12.27 18.17
CA LEU A 581 -11.88 -12.89 16.93
C LEU A 581 -12.89 -13.92 16.41
N LEU A 582 -13.38 -13.73 15.18
CA LEU A 582 -14.31 -14.64 14.51
C LEU A 582 -13.56 -15.60 13.57
N LYS A 583 -12.58 -15.08 12.83
CA LYS A 583 -11.77 -15.86 11.87
C LYS A 583 -10.41 -15.22 11.64
N TYR A 584 -9.41 -16.04 11.38
CA TYR A 584 -8.05 -15.64 10.98
C TYR A 584 -7.52 -16.63 9.93
N ILE A 585 -7.01 -16.12 8.80
CA ILE A 585 -6.35 -16.89 7.74
C ILE A 585 -5.21 -16.02 7.14
N PRO A 586 -3.97 -16.12 7.64
CA PRO A 586 -2.85 -15.33 7.12
C PRO A 586 -2.30 -15.86 5.79
N GLU A 587 -2.34 -17.18 5.57
CA GLU A 587 -1.83 -17.82 4.34
C GLU A 587 -2.46 -17.27 3.06
N GLY A 588 -1.63 -17.01 2.04
CA GLY A 588 -2.08 -16.71 0.66
C GLY A 588 -1.46 -15.43 0.11
N VAL A 589 -1.04 -15.48 -1.16
CA VAL A 589 -0.39 -14.34 -1.86
C VAL A 589 -1.39 -13.52 -2.69
N HIS A 590 -2.55 -14.10 -2.97
CA HIS A 590 -3.70 -13.42 -3.56
C HIS A 590 -4.92 -13.59 -2.64
N LYS A 591 -5.42 -12.50 -2.07
CA LYS A 591 -6.63 -12.44 -1.24
C LYS A 591 -7.51 -11.29 -1.67
N PHE A 592 -8.81 -11.55 -1.76
CA PHE A 592 -9.85 -10.53 -1.93
C PHE A 592 -11.18 -11.07 -1.44
N SER A 593 -12.09 -10.19 -1.05
CA SER A 593 -13.38 -10.57 -0.46
C SER A 593 -14.53 -9.92 -1.21
N THR A 594 -15.63 -10.65 -1.38
CA THR A 594 -16.86 -10.17 -2.02
C THR A 594 -17.99 -10.08 -1.02
N LEU A 595 -18.81 -9.04 -1.14
CA LEU A 595 -20.01 -8.84 -0.34
C LEU A 595 -21.22 -8.72 -1.28
N ASN A 596 -22.13 -9.68 -1.20
CA ASN A 596 -23.48 -9.55 -1.76
C ASN A 596 -24.38 -8.97 -0.68
N VAL A 597 -24.98 -7.81 -0.96
CA VAL A 597 -25.84 -7.07 -0.04
C VAL A 597 -27.26 -7.17 -0.54
N ASP A 598 -28.19 -7.63 0.31
CA ASP A 598 -29.60 -7.81 -0.04
C ASP A 598 -30.51 -7.17 1.03
N CYS A 599 -31.20 -6.11 0.62
CA CYS A 599 -32.15 -5.33 1.40
C CYS A 599 -33.60 -5.49 0.89
N ARG A 600 -33.87 -6.46 0.01
CA ARG A 600 -35.21 -6.68 -0.58
C ARG A 600 -36.24 -7.19 0.43
N ASP A 601 -35.80 -7.78 1.53
CA ASP A 601 -36.61 -8.04 2.73
C ASP A 601 -36.18 -7.04 3.82
N PRO A 602 -36.94 -5.96 4.08
CA PRO A 602 -36.62 -4.99 5.13
C PRO A 602 -36.68 -5.55 6.55
N ALA A 603 -37.38 -6.67 6.76
CA ALA A 603 -37.48 -7.35 8.05
C ALA A 603 -36.34 -8.35 8.28
N ARG A 604 -35.67 -8.81 7.20
CA ARG A 604 -34.55 -9.77 7.23
C ARG A 604 -33.43 -9.42 6.25
N PRO A 605 -32.87 -8.20 6.27
CA PRO A 605 -31.81 -7.81 5.34
C PRO A 605 -30.53 -8.62 5.61
N THR A 606 -29.76 -8.94 4.57
CA THR A 606 -28.53 -9.76 4.73
C THR A 606 -27.33 -9.23 3.96
N VAL A 607 -26.15 -9.56 4.48
CA VAL A 607 -24.88 -9.46 3.76
C VAL A 607 -24.27 -10.85 3.71
N HIS A 608 -24.03 -11.38 2.51
CA HIS A 608 -23.24 -12.58 2.31
C HIS A 608 -21.80 -12.18 1.97
N PHE A 609 -20.91 -12.36 2.94
CA PHE A 609 -19.47 -12.16 2.82
C PHE A 609 -18.81 -13.46 2.35
N GLN A 610 -17.94 -13.39 1.35
CA GLN A 610 -17.12 -14.51 0.86
C GLN A 610 -15.67 -14.08 0.66
N LEU A 611 -14.73 -14.82 1.23
CA LEU A 611 -13.28 -14.62 1.10
C LEU A 611 -12.69 -15.60 0.09
N TYR A 612 -11.96 -15.06 -0.87
CA TYR A 612 -11.18 -15.82 -1.84
C TYR A 612 -9.69 -15.69 -1.52
N ILE A 613 -8.98 -16.84 -1.56
CA ILE A 613 -7.54 -16.93 -1.41
C ILE A 613 -6.99 -17.86 -2.50
N ASP A 614 -5.99 -17.40 -3.26
CA ASP A 614 -5.31 -18.14 -4.32
C ASP A 614 -6.31 -18.95 -5.21
N ASP A 615 -7.24 -18.21 -5.84
CA ASP A 615 -8.38 -18.68 -6.67
C ASP A 615 -9.49 -19.51 -5.96
N LYS A 616 -9.47 -19.63 -4.62
CA LYS A 616 -10.39 -20.51 -3.86
C LYS A 616 -11.22 -19.77 -2.82
N LEU A 617 -12.52 -20.00 -2.84
CA LEU A 617 -13.41 -19.69 -1.72
C LEU A 617 -12.89 -20.41 -0.46
N SER A 618 -12.45 -19.63 0.52
CA SER A 618 -11.69 -20.11 1.69
C SER A 618 -12.41 -19.86 3.01
N TRP A 619 -13.32 -18.91 3.05
CA TRP A 619 -14.29 -18.72 4.13
C TRP A 619 -15.51 -17.92 3.63
N GLU A 620 -16.66 -18.09 4.28
CA GLU A 620 -17.86 -17.30 4.03
C GLU A 620 -18.67 -17.11 5.31
N LEU A 621 -19.46 -16.03 5.35
CA LEU A 621 -20.33 -15.68 6.48
C LEU A 621 -21.59 -14.96 5.95
N GLN A 622 -22.76 -15.46 6.33
CA GLN A 622 -24.02 -14.73 6.14
C GLN A 622 -24.34 -13.93 7.40
N TYR A 623 -24.21 -12.60 7.31
CA TYR A 623 -24.64 -11.68 8.35
C TYR A 623 -26.12 -11.33 8.16
N LEU A 624 -26.93 -11.58 9.18
CA LEU A 624 -28.33 -11.15 9.26
C LEU A 624 -28.40 -9.78 9.92
N GLY A 625 -28.80 -8.77 9.16
CA GLY A 625 -28.99 -7.41 9.66
C GLY A 625 -30.29 -7.26 10.47
N LYS A 626 -30.30 -6.24 11.31
CA LYS A 626 -31.49 -5.73 12.00
C LYS A 626 -32.35 -4.90 11.01
N PRO A 627 -33.68 -4.88 11.14
CA PRO A 627 -34.49 -3.87 10.47
C PRO A 627 -34.07 -2.45 10.88
N VAL A 628 -34.08 -1.51 9.93
CA VAL A 628 -33.70 -0.10 10.15
C VAL A 628 -34.78 0.87 9.68
N LYS A 629 -35.47 0.53 8.58
CA LYS A 629 -36.66 1.24 8.12
C LYS A 629 -37.81 0.99 9.10
N GLU A 630 -38.50 2.05 9.51
CA GLU A 630 -39.76 1.94 10.23
C GLU A 630 -40.85 1.33 9.31
N GLU A 631 -41.83 0.65 9.92
CA GLU A 631 -43.10 0.34 9.26
C GLU A 631 -43.69 1.65 8.68
N PRO A 632 -44.09 1.71 7.39
CA PRO A 632 -44.24 2.96 6.67
C PRO A 632 -45.49 3.76 7.07
N GLN A 633 -45.40 4.46 8.20
CA GLN A 633 -46.27 5.59 8.52
C GLN A 633 -45.97 6.71 7.52
N GLN A 634 -47.02 7.33 6.95
CA GLN A 634 -46.88 8.19 5.78
C GLN A 634 -46.28 9.57 6.12
N LEU A 635 -44.96 9.68 6.06
CA LEU A 635 -44.17 10.91 5.86
C LEU A 635 -42.75 10.46 5.43
N GLY A 636 -42.01 11.07 4.51
CA GLY A 636 -42.18 12.38 3.87
C GLY A 636 -40.83 13.09 3.82
N GLN A 637 -39.92 12.64 2.94
CA GLN A 637 -38.60 13.25 2.61
C GLN A 637 -37.75 13.79 3.78
N LEU A 638 -36.77 13.01 4.29
CA LEU A 638 -35.66 13.56 5.08
C LEU A 638 -34.34 12.79 4.94
N LEU A 639 -33.50 13.22 3.99
CA LEU A 639 -32.04 13.14 4.09
C LEU A 639 -31.49 14.48 3.58
N PRO A 640 -30.54 15.12 4.28
CA PRO A 640 -30.05 16.44 3.89
C PRO A 640 -29.20 16.39 2.61
N THR A 641 -29.36 17.38 1.73
CA THR A 641 -28.36 17.71 0.70
C THR A 641 -27.04 18.15 1.34
N TRP A 642 -25.94 18.26 0.58
CA TRP A 642 -24.66 18.71 1.13
C TRP A 642 -24.76 20.09 1.81
N ASP A 643 -25.48 21.05 1.24
CA ASP A 643 -25.80 22.33 1.87
C ASP A 643 -26.61 22.21 3.17
N GLN A 644 -27.50 21.22 3.27
CA GLN A 644 -28.29 20.98 4.47
C GLN A 644 -27.48 20.26 5.56
N PHE A 645 -26.55 19.38 5.18
CA PHE A 645 -25.57 18.79 6.10
C PHE A 645 -24.60 19.86 6.61
N LEU A 646 -24.07 20.71 5.73
CA LEU A 646 -23.28 21.90 6.10
C LEU A 646 -24.07 22.85 7.04
N LYS A 647 -25.39 22.97 6.89
CA LYS A 647 -26.27 23.71 7.82
C LYS A 647 -26.54 22.99 9.15
N LEU A 648 -26.35 21.67 9.23
CA LEU A 648 -26.31 20.94 10.51
C LEU A 648 -24.99 21.19 11.24
N ILE A 649 -23.82 20.97 10.61
CA ILE A 649 -22.51 21.17 11.26
C ILE A 649 -22.20 22.66 11.56
N LYS A 650 -22.80 23.61 10.83
CA LYS A 650 -22.74 25.05 11.18
C LYS A 650 -23.62 25.44 12.38
N ARG A 651 -24.36 24.51 12.98
CA ARG A 651 -24.86 24.67 14.36
C ARG A 651 -23.78 24.14 15.30
N PRO A 652 -23.26 24.94 16.24
CA PRO A 652 -22.33 24.41 17.24
C PRO A 652 -23.05 23.36 18.08
N ILE A 653 -22.61 22.10 17.99
CA ILE A 653 -23.12 21.01 18.83
C ILE A 653 -22.43 21.16 20.19
N THR A 654 -23.06 21.91 21.09
CA THR A 654 -22.52 22.28 22.40
C THR A 654 -22.51 21.08 23.37
N TRP A 655 -21.55 20.17 23.18
CA TRP A 655 -21.30 19.06 24.11
C TRP A 655 -20.59 19.49 25.41
N PHE A 656 -20.02 20.69 25.43
CA PHE A 656 -19.64 21.39 26.65
C PHE A 656 -20.31 22.76 26.68
N SER A 657 -21.41 22.83 27.43
CA SER A 657 -21.94 24.09 27.96
C SER A 657 -21.38 24.24 29.37
N ASP A 658 -20.57 25.27 29.60
CA ASP A 658 -20.19 25.69 30.95
C ASP A 658 -21.41 26.27 31.68
N SER A 659 -22.29 25.38 32.11
CA SER A 659 -23.37 25.67 33.04
C SER A 659 -22.77 25.72 34.45
N PRO A 660 -22.61 26.89 35.08
CA PRO A 660 -22.16 26.96 36.47
C PRO A 660 -23.16 26.20 37.37
N PRO A 661 -22.69 25.55 38.46
CA PRO A 661 -23.58 24.86 39.37
C PRO A 661 -24.63 25.84 39.94
N PRO A 662 -25.88 25.39 40.16
CA PRO A 662 -26.94 26.27 40.62
C PRO A 662 -26.56 26.93 41.95
N SER A 663 -26.57 28.26 41.97
CA SER A 663 -26.20 29.04 43.14
C SER A 663 -27.22 28.82 44.27
N LEU A 664 -26.77 28.22 45.37
CA LEU A 664 -27.53 28.15 46.61
C LEU A 664 -27.68 29.57 47.17
N THR A 665 -28.84 30.18 46.94
CA THR A 665 -29.19 31.47 47.52
C THR A 665 -29.40 31.32 49.02
N SER A 666 -28.73 32.17 49.79
CA SER A 666 -28.76 32.14 51.24
C SER A 666 -30.11 32.60 51.79
N SER A 667 -30.96 31.67 52.23
CA SER A 667 -32.01 31.96 53.20
C SER A 667 -31.37 32.10 54.59
N SER A 668 -31.30 33.32 55.11
CA SER A 668 -30.90 33.57 56.50
C SER A 668 -32.00 33.11 57.46
N ASP A 669 -31.69 32.23 58.41
CA ASP A 669 -32.27 32.31 59.76
C ASP A 669 -31.56 31.41 60.78
N GLY A 670 -31.64 31.79 62.06
CA GLY A 670 -31.84 30.83 63.15
C GLY A 670 -30.66 29.96 63.65
N SER A 671 -29.84 30.54 64.52
CA SER A 671 -29.40 29.94 65.80
C SER A 671 -28.48 28.68 65.87
N SER A 672 -27.35 28.89 66.57
CA SER A 672 -26.90 28.18 67.80
C SER A 672 -25.80 27.10 67.79
N VAL A 673 -24.83 27.35 68.69
CA VAL A 673 -24.05 26.42 69.56
C VAL A 673 -22.78 25.73 69.01
N ASP A 674 -21.71 25.90 69.82
CA ASP A 674 -20.42 25.17 69.96
C ASP A 674 -19.54 24.92 68.70
N SER A 675 -18.30 25.44 68.66
CA SER A 675 -17.05 24.99 69.33
C SER A 675 -16.35 23.83 68.56
N SER A 676 -15.02 23.71 68.52
CA SER A 676 -13.94 24.33 69.30
C SER A 676 -12.64 24.49 68.48
N GLU A 677 -11.68 25.25 69.00
CA GLU A 677 -10.19 25.08 68.99
C GLU A 677 -9.49 24.26 67.87
N ALA A 678 -8.31 24.62 67.33
CA ALA A 678 -7.26 25.48 67.88
C ALA A 678 -6.36 26.19 66.84
N SER A 679 -5.59 27.14 67.38
CA SER A 679 -4.33 27.78 66.95
C SER A 679 -3.26 26.79 66.41
N VAL A 680 -2.15 27.21 65.74
CA VAL A 680 -1.16 28.25 66.12
C VAL A 680 -0.57 29.07 64.96
N GLU A 681 -0.22 30.30 65.32
CA GLU A 681 0.36 31.45 64.62
C GLU A 681 1.81 31.33 64.05
N PRO A 682 2.34 32.37 63.35
CA PRO A 682 3.54 32.31 62.49
C PRO A 682 4.76 33.04 63.11
N LEU A 683 5.77 33.44 62.29
CA LEU A 683 6.46 34.75 62.37
C LEU A 683 7.56 34.98 61.28
N SER A 684 7.48 36.15 60.61
CA SER A 684 8.54 37.14 60.21
C SER A 684 9.87 36.71 59.53
N GLU A 685 10.24 37.16 58.31
CA GLU A 685 10.65 38.53 57.84
C GLU A 685 12.13 38.94 58.15
N PRO A 686 12.76 39.95 57.48
CA PRO A 686 12.56 40.55 56.13
C PRO A 686 13.89 40.93 55.37
N LEU A 687 13.79 41.77 54.30
CA LEU A 687 14.81 42.64 53.63
C LEU A 687 15.89 41.96 52.75
N SER A 688 16.12 42.32 51.47
CA SER A 688 16.48 43.68 50.98
C SER A 688 16.27 43.92 49.46
N GLU A 689 16.20 45.21 49.05
CA GLU A 689 16.21 45.75 47.66
C GLU A 689 17.62 46.35 47.31
N PRO A 690 17.91 47.17 46.24
CA PRO A 690 17.09 47.66 45.10
C PRO A 690 17.77 47.79 43.69
N LEU A 691 16.99 48.18 42.65
CA LEU A 691 17.33 49.00 41.44
C LEU A 691 18.47 48.55 40.46
N SER A 692 18.52 48.88 39.15
CA SER A 692 17.63 49.60 38.20
C SER A 692 18.03 49.44 36.70
N GLU A 693 17.08 49.81 35.79
CA GLU A 693 17.28 50.48 34.47
C GLU A 693 17.68 49.76 33.15
N ALA A 694 17.34 50.46 32.04
CA ALA A 694 17.67 50.28 30.60
C ALA A 694 17.10 49.04 29.84
N THR A 695 15.90 49.08 29.22
CA THR A 695 15.44 49.75 27.96
C THR A 695 15.93 49.16 26.62
N PHE A 696 14.99 48.73 25.75
CA PHE A 696 14.78 49.29 24.40
C PHE A 696 13.40 48.87 23.81
N GLU A 697 12.87 49.62 22.84
CA GLU A 697 11.49 49.56 22.34
C GLU A 697 11.28 48.73 21.05
N PRO A 698 10.03 48.31 20.72
CA PRO A 698 9.66 47.74 19.43
C PRO A 698 9.47 48.82 18.34
N ALA A 699 9.65 48.46 17.06
CA ALA A 699 9.40 49.32 15.91
C ALA A 699 8.01 49.08 15.29
N SER A 700 7.42 50.13 14.70
CA SER A 700 6.00 50.20 14.29
C SER A 700 5.74 50.00 12.79
N GLU A 701 4.45 49.87 12.45
CA GLU A 701 3.90 49.97 11.09
C GLU A 701 3.97 51.42 10.55
N GLU A 702 3.97 51.56 9.21
CA GLU A 702 3.32 52.64 8.41
C GLU A 702 3.43 52.28 6.90
N PRO A 703 2.62 52.87 5.99
CA PRO A 703 2.26 52.26 4.70
C PRO A 703 3.03 52.79 3.47
N PHE A 704 2.76 52.17 2.30
CA PHE A 704 3.18 52.67 0.98
C PHE A 704 1.98 52.97 0.07
N GLN A 705 2.06 54.07 -0.68
CA GLN A 705 1.08 54.57 -1.67
C GLN A 705 1.83 54.99 -2.97
N PRO A 706 1.14 55.16 -4.11
CA PRO A 706 1.75 55.10 -5.44
C PRO A 706 2.28 56.43 -6.00
N SER A 707 3.09 56.33 -7.05
CA SER A 707 3.70 57.46 -7.77
C SER A 707 3.07 57.75 -9.15
N SER A 708 3.17 58.99 -9.59
CA SER A 708 2.72 59.54 -10.89
C SER A 708 3.53 60.83 -11.18
N GLN A 709 3.49 61.49 -12.36
CA GLN A 709 2.59 61.42 -13.52
C GLN A 709 3.41 61.36 -14.85
N ASP A 710 2.72 61.22 -15.99
CA ASP A 710 3.02 61.82 -17.33
C ASP A 710 2.16 61.10 -18.40
N GLU A 711 1.62 61.72 -19.45
CA GLU A 711 1.13 63.10 -19.63
C GLU A 711 -0.04 63.06 -20.65
N SER A 712 -0.79 64.15 -20.86
CA SER A 712 -2.02 64.16 -21.68
C SER A 712 -1.79 64.41 -23.17
N PHE A 713 -2.70 63.96 -24.07
CA PHE A 713 -3.22 64.84 -25.14
C PHE A 713 -4.52 64.37 -25.85
N MET A 714 -5.47 65.31 -25.94
CA MET A 714 -6.57 65.49 -26.93
C MET A 714 -7.72 64.48 -27.13
N THR A 715 -8.84 65.07 -27.57
CA THR A 715 -10.18 64.49 -27.83
C THR A 715 -10.57 64.61 -29.32
N ASN A 716 -11.75 64.08 -29.67
CA ASN A 716 -12.40 64.05 -31.00
C ASN A 716 -11.88 62.93 -31.93
N HIS A 717 -12.71 62.26 -32.74
CA HIS A 717 -13.95 62.75 -33.36
C HIS A 717 -15.11 61.71 -33.42
N LEU A 718 -16.14 62.00 -34.22
CA LEU A 718 -17.48 61.39 -34.19
C LEU A 718 -17.91 60.89 -35.59
N MET A 719 -18.75 59.83 -35.64
CA MET A 719 -19.35 59.22 -36.85
C MET A 719 -18.33 58.40 -37.71
N THR A 720 -18.71 57.40 -38.54
CA THR A 720 -19.96 57.18 -39.30
C THR A 720 -20.47 55.72 -39.34
N LYS A 721 -21.64 55.53 -39.97
CA LYS A 721 -22.38 54.26 -40.19
C LYS A 721 -21.75 53.42 -41.31
N GLY A 722 -21.90 52.08 -41.27
CA GLY A 722 -21.89 51.23 -42.48
C GLY A 722 -21.35 49.80 -42.32
N PRO A 723 -22.14 48.75 -42.62
CA PRO A 723 -21.68 47.35 -42.83
C PRO A 723 -21.68 47.04 -44.37
N PRO A 724 -21.70 45.78 -44.90
CA PRO A 724 -21.62 44.44 -44.30
C PRO A 724 -20.71 43.42 -45.10
N ILE A 725 -20.88 42.11 -44.83
CA ILE A 725 -20.64 40.93 -45.70
C ILE A 725 -19.20 40.34 -45.85
N ASN A 726 -19.16 39.00 -45.63
CA ASN A 726 -18.26 37.92 -46.09
C ASN A 726 -16.79 38.21 -46.48
N LEU A 727 -15.86 37.47 -45.87
CA LEU A 727 -15.50 36.12 -46.35
C LEU A 727 -15.12 35.19 -45.19
#